data_AF-A0A2T3MAQ1-F1
#
_entry.id   AF-A0A2T3MAQ1-F1
#
_cell.length_a   1.000
_cell.length_b   1.000
_cell.length_c   1.000
_cell.angle_alpha   90.00
_cell.angle_beta   90.00
_cell.angle_gamma   90.00
#
_symmetry.space_group_name_H-M   'P 1'
#
loop_
_entity.id
_entity.type
_entity.pdbx_description
1 polymer ?
#
loop_
_entity_poly.entity_id
_entity_poly.type
_entity_poly.pdbx_seq_one_letter_code
_entity_poly.pdbx_strand_id
1 'polypeptide(L)'
;MLSGNLYAADTNVVSFIPGETIVQNGDMVAYNGTCFIAKNNPGVWEAPSADSWFWDATECSDEPNPNPNPEPDPEPEPEPEPNPDLGGIIPFIPGTTQVKNGDVVSYDGQCFIAQNNPGLWEAPSASSWFWALTECSGEPSPEPDVTEVSILSPVASQLLKVNEAIVIKARIDGESAAKVEFWVNNTKLAEKAIDQSNLLYSQAWTPSEAGSAAIDIFVFDKNNQKIEQKSVSVKVEAEGNDDFTAPVVTFTSPTNGSTVNKTDTVSISINASDADKDLTTLVVNANNQQICTFDAAVANTFNCDWQPTQTGSVTLSAIATDAQDLSSTTSLNITIEEETIEPPVTPPGGLCEEFNVYPDWTRGDHATTGDIMVNNNIAYSAMYWTQSKPGSDSTWALHLNCDGSEPGTAPLLSLPNPMDPVRLEVAGWPNTFVVASPSLTAPATLTIETSNSADLADVDKLTATFVSMIEMATQASSSSIIINSDVLDKATQDKGLSSEKIAVKEALIKAVDSTGSKIDIDAINALSNDLKGWAQAHNLIISTLAPEATFGWSLSIGDFAYNTHSGRQSVWNAASNYTADLLNKLALYKADSATKADFITFTKSETTAALSNDQWHNALEYVKQVTDYAKVPAMLADMPTDQAANYFMGDSTHNAQIRKAAFSNIFAILFNKDTATLTGKIEQYQAAKVPLYYVGEELEKGSLTRIEALNKALANAENVMDNEAFLYETPQSQWIPSTVYKWNDFLDGLNAMHNIGVAGNKFWLLNDEADDATNITYAKVAIAAFLAQSMQETIRYNACDENNWSEVKYGAPADYPMSASCGQLGQKYADYGVNPDSGLDYAYSCPRDNKMEVSALTHAKWYGAPAPVFAAPNAVLEERGLLVNGHVGRWTNSGHCNDVPENVDTSKQVWERDECKTYVGQKAGTFLWDGSSQESVEGCGWWGRGVIQTTGRQNFGTLNHYLGRSHVDPATIGKTIDGVTVEAPPANPLYADLDLCSNPGLICSSEENKEIKWIAGLFYWVTSVQEYSNEGGQYADWNYYNEIKKYVDGGLKGTQFIDDVSGIVNRGCPDTVCESGEVHNVKERQANFKLVLEKLGVKAQL
;
A
#
# COMPACT_ATOMS: atom_id res chain seq x y z
N MET A 1 22.12 5.74 58.93
CA MET A 1 23.09 4.65 59.14
C MET A 1 22.98 3.72 57.95
N LEU A 2 24.11 3.10 57.57
CA LEU A 2 24.39 2.32 56.35
C LEU A 2 24.91 3.18 55.20
N SER A 3 25.95 2.64 54.56
CA SER A 3 27.03 3.34 53.87
C SER A 3 27.37 2.63 52.56
N GLY A 4 27.61 3.40 51.50
CA GLY A 4 28.23 2.92 50.26
C GLY A 4 29.57 3.63 50.07
N ASN A 5 30.64 2.86 49.83
CA ASN A 5 31.98 3.42 49.59
C ASN A 5 32.15 3.84 48.12
N LEU A 6 33.04 4.81 47.90
CA LEU A 6 33.52 5.14 46.56
C LEU A 6 34.22 3.95 45.93
N TYR A 7 33.89 3.68 44.66
CA TYR A 7 34.82 3.08 43.71
C TYR A 7 35.40 4.20 42.86
N ALA A 8 36.72 4.20 42.66
CA ALA A 8 37.35 5.07 41.68
C ALA A 8 37.04 4.53 40.28
N ALA A 9 36.62 5.40 39.37
CA ALA A 9 36.50 5.06 37.96
C ALA A 9 37.89 5.15 37.31
N ASP A 10 38.27 4.14 36.53
CA ASP A 10 39.34 4.28 35.55
C ASP A 10 38.85 5.22 34.45
N THR A 11 39.39 6.43 34.41
CA THR A 11 39.04 7.44 33.40
C THR A 11 39.75 7.12 32.09
N ASN A 12 39.14 6.27 31.27
CA ASN A 12 39.55 6.08 29.88
C ASN A 12 39.43 7.40 29.11
N VAL A 13 40.52 7.85 28.50
CA VAL A 13 40.54 9.05 27.68
C VAL A 13 39.97 8.73 26.30
N VAL A 14 38.86 9.34 25.93
CA VAL A 14 38.23 9.22 24.60
C VAL A 14 38.51 10.45 23.74
N SER A 15 38.70 10.29 22.43
CA SER A 15 38.90 11.45 21.53
C SER A 15 37.61 12.22 21.35
N PHE A 16 37.66 13.55 21.50
CA PHE A 16 36.50 14.42 21.30
C PHE A 16 36.25 14.70 19.82
N ILE A 17 35.03 14.40 19.37
CA ILE A 17 34.50 14.71 18.04
C ILE A 17 33.33 15.69 18.23
N PRO A 18 33.43 16.93 17.70
CA PRO A 18 32.35 17.91 17.79
C PRO A 18 31.06 17.39 17.15
N GLY A 19 29.96 17.44 17.91
CA GLY A 19 28.63 16.98 17.51
C GLY A 19 28.28 15.56 17.96
N GLU A 20 29.28 14.73 18.24
CA GLU A 20 29.09 13.29 18.52
C GLU A 20 29.48 12.92 19.96
N THR A 21 30.55 13.51 20.50
CA THR A 21 31.05 13.15 21.84
C THR A 21 30.23 13.82 22.93
N ILE A 22 29.38 13.03 23.61
CA ILE A 22 28.67 13.43 24.83
C ILE A 22 29.62 13.29 26.03
N VAL A 23 29.66 14.32 26.87
CA VAL A 23 30.63 14.49 27.98
C VAL A 23 29.95 15.10 29.20
N GLN A 24 30.19 14.51 30.38
CA GLN A 24 29.72 14.99 31.67
C GLN A 24 30.88 15.51 32.53
N ASN A 25 30.55 16.27 33.58
CA ASN A 25 31.54 16.82 34.50
C ASN A 25 32.46 15.75 35.11
N GLY A 26 33.77 15.87 34.85
CA GLY A 26 34.79 14.92 35.28
C GLY A 26 35.31 13.99 34.18
N ASP A 27 34.60 13.87 33.05
CA ASP A 27 35.04 13.05 31.92
C ASP A 27 36.30 13.65 31.27
N MET A 28 37.25 12.79 30.91
CA MET A 28 38.51 13.19 30.28
C MET A 28 38.52 12.84 28.79
N VAL A 29 38.76 13.84 27.94
CA VAL A 29 38.79 13.68 26.49
C VAL A 29 40.09 14.20 25.87
N ALA A 30 40.54 13.56 24.80
CA ALA A 30 41.67 14.02 24.00
C ALA A 30 41.17 14.85 22.79
N TYR A 31 41.65 16.09 22.65
CA TYR A 31 41.34 16.94 21.51
C TYR A 31 42.60 17.66 21.02
N ASN A 32 42.88 17.61 19.72
CA ASN A 32 44.10 18.16 19.11
C ASN A 32 45.41 17.76 19.85
N GLY A 33 45.50 16.53 20.34
CA GLY A 33 46.68 15.99 21.02
C GLY A 33 46.90 16.48 22.46
N THR A 34 45.91 17.14 23.08
CA THR A 34 45.93 17.53 24.50
C THR A 34 44.73 16.92 25.22
N CYS A 35 44.90 16.46 26.46
CA CYS A 35 43.80 15.94 27.29
C CYS A 35 43.10 17.10 28.03
N PHE A 36 41.77 17.03 28.13
CA PHE A 36 40.93 17.99 28.85
C PHE A 36 39.92 17.26 29.72
N ILE A 37 39.61 17.82 30.90
CA ILE A 37 38.53 17.36 31.78
C ILE A 37 37.34 18.31 31.62
N ALA A 38 36.15 17.75 31.43
CA ALA A 38 34.91 18.48 31.32
C ALA A 38 34.46 19.08 32.66
N LYS A 39 33.97 20.32 32.63
CA LYS A 39 33.30 21.02 33.74
C LYS A 39 32.10 21.82 33.22
N ASN A 40 31.14 22.13 34.09
CA ASN A 40 29.92 22.86 33.75
C ASN A 40 29.04 22.24 32.63
N ASN A 41 29.16 20.93 32.36
CA ASN A 41 28.41 20.12 31.38
C ASN A 41 28.44 20.71 29.95
N PRO A 42 29.58 20.60 29.23
CA PRO A 42 29.65 20.96 27.81
C PRO A 42 28.60 20.23 26.98
N GLY A 43 27.95 20.96 26.07
CA GLY A 43 27.15 20.34 25.01
C GLY A 43 28.05 19.68 23.95
N VAL A 44 27.48 18.80 23.11
CA VAL A 44 28.26 18.03 22.11
C VAL A 44 29.07 18.89 21.12
N TRP A 45 28.71 20.17 20.94
CA TRP A 45 29.43 21.12 20.08
C TRP A 45 30.40 22.06 20.83
N GLU A 46 30.46 22.03 22.17
CA GLU A 46 31.37 22.85 23.00
C GLU A 46 32.79 22.27 22.98
N ALA A 47 33.53 22.49 21.90
CA ALA A 47 34.85 21.89 21.70
C ALA A 47 35.88 22.23 22.80
N PRO A 48 36.70 21.26 23.27
CA PRO A 48 37.69 21.49 24.32
C PRO A 48 38.69 22.61 24.01
N SER A 49 38.83 23.56 24.94
CA SER A 49 39.89 24.58 24.89
C SER A 49 40.27 25.07 26.28
N ALA A 50 41.54 25.45 26.46
CA ALA A 50 42.09 25.83 27.77
C ALA A 50 41.54 27.17 28.33
N ASP A 51 40.91 27.98 27.48
CA ASP A 51 40.31 29.27 27.84
C ASP A 51 38.76 29.21 27.94
N SER A 52 38.17 28.01 27.87
CA SER A 52 36.71 27.81 27.95
C SER A 52 36.20 27.70 29.39
N TRP A 53 34.96 28.16 29.60
CA TRP A 53 34.20 27.91 30.83
C TRP A 53 33.95 26.41 31.09
N PHE A 54 33.98 25.57 30.05
CA PHE A 54 33.57 24.17 30.11
C PHE A 54 34.72 23.15 30.24
N TRP A 55 35.99 23.59 30.23
CA TRP A 55 37.13 22.65 30.13
C TRP A 55 38.34 23.06 30.98
N ASP A 56 39.09 22.08 31.49
CA ASP A 56 40.42 22.25 32.10
C ASP A 56 41.43 21.29 31.45
N ALA A 57 42.62 21.76 31.08
CA ALA A 57 43.65 20.93 30.43
C ALA A 57 44.42 20.06 31.44
N THR A 58 44.79 18.84 31.03
CA THR A 58 45.52 17.83 31.84
C THR A 58 46.46 16.97 31.00
N GLU A 59 47.31 16.17 31.65
CA GLU A 59 48.19 15.17 31.01
C GLU A 59 47.51 13.78 30.95
N CYS A 60 47.80 13.01 29.90
CA CYS A 60 47.32 11.64 29.67
C CYS A 60 48.38 10.62 30.17
N SER A 61 48.01 9.46 30.74
CA SER A 61 48.95 8.59 31.50
C SER A 61 49.08 7.13 31.01
N ASP A 62 50.32 6.61 30.88
CA ASP A 62 50.63 5.24 30.39
C ASP A 62 51.80 4.48 31.11
N GLU A 63 51.65 3.15 31.25
CA GLU A 63 52.64 2.01 31.25
C GLU A 63 53.75 1.80 32.33
N PRO A 64 54.16 0.51 32.62
CA PRO A 64 55.37 -0.12 31.98
C PRO A 64 55.46 -1.69 31.84
N ASN A 65 56.43 -2.20 31.04
CA ASN A 65 56.48 -3.58 30.44
C ASN A 65 57.93 -4.22 30.29
N PRO A 66 58.16 -5.52 30.63
CA PRO A 66 59.27 -6.33 30.05
C PRO A 66 59.04 -7.86 29.73
N ASN A 67 60.04 -8.49 29.05
CA ASN A 67 60.09 -9.82 28.35
C ASN A 67 61.00 -10.91 29.06
N PRO A 68 61.05 -12.24 28.71
CA PRO A 68 62.02 -12.81 27.71
C PRO A 68 61.69 -14.16 26.93
N ASN A 69 62.51 -14.51 25.91
CA ASN A 69 62.46 -15.65 24.92
C ASN A 69 63.57 -16.74 25.15
N PRO A 70 63.54 -18.02 24.62
CA PRO A 70 64.27 -18.44 23.36
C PRO A 70 63.86 -19.76 22.56
N GLU A 71 63.93 -19.72 21.20
CA GLU A 71 64.50 -20.67 20.14
C GLU A 71 64.47 -22.26 20.19
N PRO A 72 64.80 -23.04 19.10
CA PRO A 72 64.45 -23.01 17.64
C PRO A 72 64.26 -24.40 16.89
N ASP A 73 63.95 -24.38 15.56
CA ASP A 73 64.20 -25.39 14.47
C ASP A 73 63.40 -26.75 14.40
N PRO A 74 63.27 -27.48 13.24
CA PRO A 74 63.80 -27.25 11.87
C PRO A 74 62.82 -27.46 10.67
N GLU A 75 63.32 -27.19 9.45
CA GLU A 75 62.71 -27.39 8.10
C GLU A 75 62.90 -28.84 7.55
N PRO A 76 61.99 -29.38 6.70
CA PRO A 76 62.43 -29.80 5.34
C PRO A 76 61.38 -29.81 4.18
N GLU A 77 61.96 -29.69 2.97
CA GLU A 77 61.63 -29.99 1.55
C GLU A 77 60.45 -30.94 1.08
N PRO A 78 60.11 -30.99 -0.25
CA PRO A 78 58.74 -31.16 -0.78
C PRO A 78 58.41 -32.45 -1.59
N GLU A 79 57.30 -32.38 -2.37
CA GLU A 79 56.75 -33.29 -3.42
C GLU A 79 55.89 -34.52 -2.99
N PRO A 80 54.96 -35.05 -3.84
CA PRO A 80 54.74 -34.79 -5.29
C PRO A 80 53.30 -34.42 -5.75
N GLU A 81 53.17 -34.02 -7.02
CA GLU A 81 51.90 -33.87 -7.75
C GLU A 81 51.22 -35.21 -8.10
N PRO A 82 49.91 -35.16 -8.42
CA PRO A 82 49.45 -35.80 -9.65
C PRO A 82 48.62 -34.87 -10.57
N ASN A 83 49.14 -34.72 -11.80
CA ASN A 83 48.53 -34.47 -13.13
C ASN A 83 47.07 -33.92 -13.25
N PRO A 84 46.80 -32.97 -14.17
CA PRO A 84 45.60 -32.14 -14.15
C PRO A 84 44.35 -32.78 -14.77
N ASP A 85 43.20 -32.30 -14.29
CA ASP A 85 41.92 -32.38 -15.00
C ASP A 85 41.82 -31.27 -16.05
N LEU A 86 41.15 -31.51 -17.18
CA LEU A 86 41.11 -30.60 -18.32
C LEU A 86 40.02 -29.54 -18.13
N GLY A 87 40.43 -28.36 -17.64
CA GLY A 87 39.55 -27.22 -17.39
C GLY A 87 38.79 -26.73 -18.63
N GLY A 88 37.52 -26.36 -18.42
CA GLY A 88 36.70 -25.70 -19.42
C GLY A 88 37.16 -24.27 -19.74
N ILE A 89 36.59 -23.68 -20.79
CA ILE A 89 36.96 -22.36 -21.31
C ILE A 89 36.60 -21.26 -20.30
N ILE A 90 37.57 -20.41 -19.95
CA ILE A 90 37.43 -19.37 -18.93
C ILE A 90 37.08 -18.02 -19.58
N PRO A 91 35.99 -17.32 -19.19
CA PRO A 91 35.73 -15.96 -19.68
C PRO A 91 36.83 -14.97 -19.25
N PHE A 92 37.44 -14.25 -20.20
CA PHE A 92 38.44 -13.24 -19.87
C PHE A 92 37.80 -11.89 -19.54
N ILE A 93 38.07 -11.38 -18.34
CA ILE A 93 37.68 -10.06 -17.87
C ILE A 93 38.98 -9.27 -17.57
N PRO A 94 39.28 -8.20 -18.33
CA PRO A 94 40.49 -7.41 -18.12
C PRO A 94 40.57 -6.86 -16.69
N GLY A 95 41.68 -7.13 -16.02
CA GLY A 95 41.95 -6.76 -14.64
C GLY A 95 41.53 -7.76 -13.58
N THR A 96 40.82 -8.83 -13.96
CA THR A 96 40.24 -9.79 -13.01
C THR A 96 40.65 -11.24 -13.32
N THR A 97 40.63 -11.65 -14.59
CA THR A 97 40.95 -13.03 -14.96
C THR A 97 42.46 -13.24 -15.00
N GLN A 98 43.02 -13.92 -13.99
CA GLN A 98 44.41 -14.38 -13.99
C GLN A 98 44.51 -15.77 -14.62
N VAL A 99 45.39 -15.95 -15.61
CA VAL A 99 45.63 -17.25 -16.26
C VAL A 99 47.11 -17.59 -16.37
N LYS A 100 47.41 -18.87 -16.45
CA LYS A 100 48.74 -19.46 -16.60
C LYS A 100 48.90 -20.03 -18.00
N ASN A 101 50.15 -20.26 -18.42
CA ASN A 101 50.44 -20.90 -19.70
C ASN A 101 49.68 -22.22 -19.90
N GLY A 102 48.92 -22.28 -20.99
CA GLY A 102 48.09 -23.44 -21.35
C GLY A 102 46.59 -23.26 -21.08
N ASP A 103 46.19 -22.29 -20.24
CA ASP A 103 44.78 -22.00 -19.98
C ASP A 103 44.12 -21.40 -21.23
N VAL A 104 42.88 -21.82 -21.53
CA VAL A 104 42.11 -21.35 -22.68
C VAL A 104 41.02 -20.38 -22.20
N VAL A 105 41.03 -19.17 -22.75
CA VAL A 105 40.06 -18.12 -22.42
C VAL A 105 39.19 -17.72 -23.60
N SER A 106 37.94 -17.32 -23.34
CA SER A 106 37.07 -16.68 -24.32
C SER A 106 37.06 -15.15 -24.14
N TYR A 107 37.29 -14.42 -25.23
CA TYR A 107 37.26 -12.95 -25.26
C TYR A 107 36.81 -12.47 -26.64
N ASP A 108 35.88 -11.52 -26.68
CA ASP A 108 35.33 -10.91 -27.92
C ASP A 108 34.90 -11.95 -29.00
N GLY A 109 34.27 -13.05 -28.55
CA GLY A 109 33.78 -14.12 -29.43
C GLY A 109 34.85 -15.08 -29.98
N GLN A 110 36.10 -14.99 -29.53
CA GLN A 110 37.20 -15.88 -29.94
C GLN A 110 37.84 -16.57 -28.72
N CYS A 111 38.47 -17.73 -28.95
CA CYS A 111 39.28 -18.41 -27.93
C CYS A 111 40.77 -18.14 -28.11
N PHE A 112 41.46 -17.96 -26.99
CA PHE A 112 42.89 -17.74 -26.93
C PHE A 112 43.52 -18.64 -25.88
N ILE A 113 44.66 -19.25 -26.21
CA ILE A 113 45.46 -20.00 -25.24
C ILE A 113 46.57 -19.09 -24.70
N ALA A 114 46.68 -19.04 -23.38
CA ALA A 114 47.67 -18.23 -22.67
C ALA A 114 49.09 -18.73 -22.96
N GLN A 115 49.97 -17.78 -23.32
CA GLN A 115 51.39 -18.01 -23.55
C GLN A 115 52.22 -16.96 -22.81
N ASN A 116 53.44 -17.33 -22.42
CA ASN A 116 54.39 -16.47 -21.72
C ASN A 116 53.87 -15.80 -20.40
N ASN A 117 52.87 -16.42 -19.76
CA ASN A 117 52.18 -16.03 -18.52
C ASN A 117 51.63 -14.59 -18.57
N PRO A 118 50.45 -14.37 -19.18
CA PRO A 118 49.82 -13.06 -19.27
C PRO A 118 49.55 -12.46 -17.89
N GLY A 119 49.73 -11.14 -17.75
CA GLY A 119 49.26 -10.43 -16.57
C GLY A 119 47.75 -10.15 -16.63
N LEU A 120 47.19 -9.70 -15.51
CA LEU A 120 45.75 -9.43 -15.35
C LEU A 120 45.16 -8.47 -16.41
N TRP A 121 45.98 -7.57 -16.98
CA TRP A 121 45.53 -6.52 -17.91
C TRP A 121 45.98 -6.75 -19.36
N GLU A 122 46.78 -7.77 -19.65
CA GLU A 122 47.15 -8.16 -21.01
C GLU A 122 45.96 -8.83 -21.71
N ALA A 123 45.03 -8.05 -22.27
CA ALA A 123 43.85 -8.60 -22.93
C ALA A 123 44.19 -9.53 -24.13
N PRO A 124 43.44 -10.64 -24.34
CA PRO A 124 43.64 -11.55 -25.45
C PRO A 124 43.58 -10.88 -26.83
N SER A 125 44.57 -11.15 -27.66
CA SER A 125 44.71 -10.57 -29.00
C SER A 125 45.62 -11.41 -29.88
N ALA A 126 45.21 -11.66 -31.12
CA ALA A 126 45.96 -12.44 -32.10
C ALA A 126 47.30 -11.81 -32.55
N SER A 127 47.57 -10.56 -32.14
CA SER A 127 48.84 -9.85 -32.38
C SER A 127 49.72 -9.73 -31.13
N SER A 128 49.32 -10.32 -30.01
CA SER A 128 50.08 -10.31 -28.75
C SER A 128 51.02 -11.50 -28.63
N TRP A 129 52.20 -11.29 -28.04
CA TRP A 129 53.13 -12.37 -27.67
C TRP A 129 52.62 -13.25 -26.51
N PHE A 130 51.63 -12.75 -25.76
CA PHE A 130 51.04 -13.44 -24.61
C PHE A 130 49.90 -14.39 -24.97
N TRP A 131 49.42 -14.38 -26.22
CA TRP A 131 48.20 -15.06 -26.61
C TRP A 131 48.32 -15.66 -28.00
N ALA A 132 48.08 -16.96 -28.12
CA ALA A 132 47.85 -17.57 -29.42
C ALA A 132 46.34 -17.75 -29.62
N LEU A 133 45.84 -17.39 -30.80
CA LEU A 133 44.48 -17.74 -31.21
C LEU A 133 44.39 -19.28 -31.25
N THR A 134 43.41 -19.84 -30.55
CA THR A 134 43.14 -21.28 -30.55
C THR A 134 41.69 -21.51 -30.94
N GLU A 135 41.40 -22.67 -31.52
CA GLU A 135 40.03 -23.13 -31.56
C GLU A 135 39.58 -23.45 -30.13
N CYS A 136 38.36 -23.04 -29.79
CA CYS A 136 37.70 -23.49 -28.57
C CYS A 136 37.58 -25.01 -28.67
N SER A 137 38.31 -25.77 -27.84
CA SER A 137 38.32 -27.23 -27.95
C SER A 137 36.91 -27.79 -27.72
N GLY A 138 36.27 -28.49 -28.66
CA GLY A 138 36.75 -28.91 -29.98
C GLY A 138 36.22 -30.32 -30.23
N GLU A 139 35.20 -30.43 -31.07
CA GLU A 139 34.54 -31.70 -31.37
C GLU A 139 35.53 -32.76 -31.87
N PRO A 140 35.26 -34.05 -31.62
CA PRO A 140 35.94 -35.10 -32.36
C PRO A 140 35.61 -34.99 -33.86
N SER A 141 36.65 -34.67 -34.63
CA SER A 141 36.91 -35.04 -36.04
C SER A 141 35.88 -35.99 -36.68
N PRO A 142 35.47 -35.68 -37.92
CA PRO A 142 34.06 -35.67 -38.33
C PRO A 142 33.33 -36.99 -38.05
N GLU A 143 32.29 -36.91 -37.21
CA GLU A 143 31.16 -37.81 -37.39
C GLU A 143 30.57 -37.61 -38.81
N PRO A 144 30.05 -38.69 -39.43
CA PRO A 144 29.57 -38.64 -40.82
C PRO A 144 28.44 -37.63 -40.93
N ASP A 145 28.55 -36.71 -41.90
CA ASP A 145 27.71 -35.52 -42.07
C ASP A 145 26.28 -35.72 -41.53
N VAL A 146 26.04 -35.11 -40.36
CA VAL A 146 25.07 -35.62 -39.38
C VAL A 146 23.69 -35.52 -39.99
N THR A 147 23.14 -36.68 -40.31
CA THR A 147 21.93 -36.75 -41.13
C THR A 147 20.71 -36.41 -40.30
N GLU A 148 20.34 -35.13 -40.27
CA GLU A 148 19.14 -34.67 -39.59
C GLU A 148 17.89 -35.20 -40.28
N VAL A 149 17.04 -35.88 -39.51
CA VAL A 149 15.73 -36.35 -39.95
C VAL A 149 14.65 -35.69 -39.10
N SER A 150 13.69 -35.04 -39.74
CA SER A 150 12.49 -34.51 -39.08
C SER A 150 11.22 -34.93 -39.81
N ILE A 151 10.23 -35.41 -39.07
CA ILE A 151 8.92 -35.79 -39.61
C ILE A 151 8.05 -34.53 -39.63
N LEU A 152 7.76 -34.03 -40.83
CA LEU A 152 6.97 -32.81 -41.04
C LEU A 152 5.47 -33.09 -41.03
N SER A 153 5.09 -34.31 -41.41
CA SER A 153 3.71 -34.81 -41.35
C SER A 153 3.71 -36.34 -41.44
N PRO A 154 2.83 -37.05 -40.71
CA PRO A 154 1.94 -36.53 -39.68
C PRO A 154 2.71 -36.14 -38.40
N VAL A 155 2.08 -35.33 -37.54
CA VAL A 155 2.64 -34.93 -36.23
C VAL A 155 2.21 -35.90 -35.12
N ALA A 156 2.87 -35.83 -33.96
CA ALA A 156 2.58 -36.73 -32.83
C ALA A 156 1.13 -36.62 -32.37
N SER A 157 0.51 -37.78 -32.14
CA SER A 157 -0.91 -37.96 -31.78
C SER A 157 -1.92 -37.43 -32.82
N GLN A 158 -1.48 -37.10 -34.05
CA GLN A 158 -2.40 -36.72 -35.12
C GLN A 158 -3.41 -37.84 -35.40
N LEU A 159 -4.67 -37.44 -35.57
CA LEU A 159 -5.78 -38.29 -35.98
C LEU A 159 -5.78 -38.48 -37.50
N LEU A 160 -5.93 -39.73 -37.94
CA LEU A 160 -5.97 -40.16 -39.35
C LEU A 160 -7.17 -41.12 -39.54
N LYS A 161 -7.71 -41.25 -40.74
CA LYS A 161 -8.83 -42.16 -41.03
C LYS A 161 -8.37 -43.41 -41.78
N VAL A 162 -9.00 -44.56 -41.50
CA VAL A 162 -8.85 -45.79 -42.28
C VAL A 162 -9.30 -45.53 -43.72
N ASN A 163 -8.59 -46.13 -44.69
CA ASN A 163 -8.74 -45.97 -46.14
C ASN A 163 -8.44 -44.56 -46.70
N GLU A 164 -8.23 -43.54 -45.86
CA GLU A 164 -7.77 -42.23 -46.32
C GLU A 164 -6.25 -42.23 -46.59
N ALA A 165 -5.85 -41.84 -47.80
CA ALA A 165 -4.44 -41.81 -48.18
C ALA A 165 -3.75 -40.54 -47.68
N ILE A 166 -2.88 -40.69 -46.68
CA ILE A 166 -2.07 -39.59 -46.13
C ILE A 166 -0.63 -39.66 -46.67
N VAL A 167 0.06 -38.52 -46.67
CA VAL A 167 1.44 -38.44 -47.17
C VAL A 167 2.38 -38.19 -46.00
N ILE A 168 3.11 -39.24 -45.60
CA ILE A 168 4.22 -39.13 -44.67
C ILE A 168 5.29 -38.27 -45.35
N LYS A 169 5.71 -37.17 -44.72
CA LYS A 169 6.73 -36.24 -45.22
C LYS A 169 7.84 -36.11 -44.19
N ALA A 170 9.07 -36.28 -44.65
CA ALA A 170 10.28 -36.03 -43.87
C ALA A 170 11.15 -34.99 -44.58
N ARG A 171 11.79 -34.13 -43.79
CA ARG A 171 13.02 -33.47 -44.21
C ARG A 171 14.20 -34.35 -43.80
N ILE A 172 15.13 -34.54 -44.73
CA ILE A 172 16.38 -35.28 -44.52
C ILE A 172 17.50 -34.39 -45.05
N ASP A 173 18.42 -34.00 -44.18
CA ASP A 173 19.55 -33.11 -44.46
C ASP A 173 20.84 -33.82 -44.06
N GLY A 174 21.82 -33.93 -44.95
CA GLY A 174 23.09 -34.60 -44.68
C GLY A 174 23.63 -35.43 -45.87
N GLU A 175 24.88 -35.19 -46.24
CA GLU A 175 25.59 -35.78 -47.38
C GLU A 175 25.84 -37.29 -47.24
N SER A 176 25.87 -37.82 -46.01
CA SER A 176 26.10 -39.25 -45.74
C SER A 176 24.89 -40.14 -46.07
N ALA A 177 23.71 -39.54 -46.23
CA ALA A 177 22.45 -40.21 -46.47
C ALA A 177 22.34 -40.72 -47.92
N ALA A 178 22.23 -42.03 -48.11
CA ALA A 178 22.07 -42.63 -49.44
C ALA A 178 20.66 -43.19 -49.70
N LYS A 179 19.92 -43.51 -48.63
CA LYS A 179 18.67 -44.26 -48.72
C LYS A 179 17.75 -44.01 -47.52
N VAL A 180 16.48 -43.69 -47.76
CA VAL A 180 15.44 -43.60 -46.73
C VAL A 180 14.45 -44.75 -46.85
N GLU A 181 14.02 -45.29 -45.72
CA GLU A 181 12.93 -46.25 -45.63
C GLU A 181 11.79 -45.71 -44.76
N PHE A 182 10.55 -45.84 -45.26
CA PHE A 182 9.33 -45.46 -44.57
C PHE A 182 8.62 -46.73 -44.09
N TRP A 183 8.32 -46.80 -42.79
CA TRP A 183 7.72 -47.96 -42.13
C TRP A 183 6.54 -47.53 -41.26
N VAL A 184 5.58 -48.44 -41.11
CA VAL A 184 4.46 -48.28 -40.16
C VAL A 184 4.18 -49.60 -39.46
N ASN A 185 4.05 -49.59 -38.14
CA ASN A 185 3.78 -50.77 -37.31
C ASN A 185 4.69 -51.96 -37.67
N ASN A 186 6.01 -51.70 -37.74
CA ASN A 186 7.03 -52.67 -38.16
C ASN A 186 6.85 -53.28 -39.58
N THR A 187 6.05 -52.64 -40.45
CA THR A 187 5.90 -53.02 -41.87
C THR A 187 6.49 -51.94 -42.78
N LYS A 188 7.40 -52.33 -43.68
CA LYS A 188 8.04 -51.43 -44.65
C LYS A 188 7.06 -51.04 -45.75
N LEU A 189 6.79 -49.75 -45.91
CA LEU A 189 5.95 -49.22 -46.98
C LEU A 189 6.76 -48.98 -48.27
N ALA A 190 7.91 -48.34 -48.13
CA ALA A 190 8.74 -47.96 -49.27
C ALA A 190 10.21 -47.77 -48.89
N GLU A 191 11.07 -47.83 -49.90
CA GLU A 191 12.47 -47.44 -49.88
C GLU A 191 12.72 -46.47 -51.02
N LYS A 192 13.49 -45.41 -50.78
CA LYS A 192 13.87 -44.42 -51.79
C LYS A 192 15.35 -44.10 -51.67
N ALA A 193 16.03 -44.04 -52.81
CA ALA A 193 17.37 -43.47 -52.88
C ALA A 193 17.30 -41.96 -52.57
N ILE A 194 18.31 -41.46 -51.88
CA ILE A 194 18.44 -40.05 -51.52
C ILE A 194 19.28 -39.34 -52.60
N ASP A 195 18.82 -38.18 -53.00
CA ASP A 195 19.50 -37.22 -53.87
C ASP A 195 19.89 -36.02 -53.01
N GLN A 196 21.18 -35.71 -52.91
CA GLN A 196 21.71 -34.61 -52.08
C GLN A 196 21.18 -33.23 -52.50
N SER A 197 20.56 -33.09 -53.68
CA SER A 197 19.89 -31.85 -54.11
C SER A 197 18.43 -31.72 -53.67
N ASN A 198 17.84 -32.76 -53.08
CA ASN A 198 16.48 -32.75 -52.56
C ASN A 198 16.45 -33.10 -51.07
N LEU A 199 15.99 -32.16 -50.25
CA LEU A 199 15.87 -32.33 -48.80
C LEU A 199 14.51 -32.89 -48.34
N LEU A 200 13.53 -33.00 -49.23
CA LEU A 200 12.15 -33.37 -48.88
C LEU A 200 11.76 -34.72 -49.49
N TYR A 201 11.53 -35.70 -48.61
CA TYR A 201 11.12 -37.05 -48.96
C TYR A 201 9.69 -37.28 -48.51
N SER A 202 8.91 -37.96 -49.35
CA SER A 202 7.52 -38.25 -49.04
C SER A 202 7.10 -39.64 -49.48
N GLN A 203 6.20 -40.26 -48.72
CA GLN A 203 5.60 -41.54 -49.05
C GLN A 203 4.11 -41.53 -48.69
N ALA A 204 3.28 -41.93 -49.65
CA ALA A 204 1.85 -42.15 -49.38
C ALA A 204 1.68 -43.41 -48.53
N TRP A 205 0.84 -43.33 -47.51
CA TRP A 205 0.37 -44.43 -46.69
C TRP A 205 -1.15 -44.33 -46.58
N THR A 206 -1.83 -45.45 -46.78
CA THR A 206 -3.26 -45.58 -46.52
C THR A 206 -3.43 -46.54 -45.34
N PRO A 207 -3.87 -46.08 -44.16
CA PRO A 207 -4.11 -46.96 -43.03
C PRO A 207 -5.26 -47.94 -43.35
N SER A 208 -5.05 -49.24 -43.13
CA SER A 208 -6.06 -50.27 -43.42
C SER A 208 -6.86 -50.75 -42.21
N GLU A 209 -6.42 -50.40 -41.00
CA GLU A 209 -7.01 -50.83 -39.73
C GLU A 209 -6.96 -49.68 -38.72
N ALA A 210 -7.95 -49.60 -37.83
CA ALA A 210 -8.04 -48.57 -36.80
C ALA A 210 -7.25 -48.96 -35.54
N GLY A 211 -6.70 -47.96 -34.85
CA GLY A 211 -5.84 -48.11 -33.67
C GLY A 211 -4.65 -47.15 -33.72
N SER A 212 -3.79 -47.20 -32.70
CA SER A 212 -2.53 -46.45 -32.73
C SER A 212 -1.56 -47.05 -33.75
N ALA A 213 -0.94 -46.21 -34.57
CA ALA A 213 0.09 -46.59 -35.50
C ALA A 213 1.39 -45.83 -35.22
N ALA A 214 2.51 -46.56 -35.11
CA ALA A 214 3.84 -45.98 -35.07
C ALA A 214 4.38 -45.89 -36.50
N ILE A 215 4.70 -44.67 -36.94
CA ILE A 215 5.39 -44.39 -38.20
C ILE A 215 6.87 -44.22 -37.89
N ASP A 216 7.71 -45.05 -38.48
CA ASP A 216 9.16 -45.01 -38.35
C ASP A 216 9.81 -44.61 -39.68
N ILE A 217 10.77 -43.71 -39.61
CA ILE A 217 11.61 -43.31 -40.74
C ILE A 217 13.05 -43.62 -40.37
N PHE A 218 13.65 -44.53 -41.14
CA PHE A 218 15.04 -44.95 -40.98
C PHE A 218 15.85 -44.46 -42.18
N VAL A 219 17.03 -43.88 -41.93
CA VAL A 219 17.95 -43.43 -42.98
C VAL A 219 19.23 -44.24 -42.91
N PHE A 220 19.78 -44.57 -44.08
CA PHE A 220 20.92 -45.45 -44.26
C PHE A 220 21.99 -44.80 -45.15
N ASP A 221 23.23 -45.16 -44.90
CA ASP A 221 24.38 -44.78 -45.72
C ASP A 221 24.50 -45.65 -46.99
N LYS A 222 25.52 -45.34 -47.80
CA LYS A 222 25.87 -46.09 -49.03
C LYS A 222 26.36 -47.53 -48.78
N ASN A 223 26.69 -47.90 -47.54
CA ASN A 223 27.04 -49.26 -47.13
C ASN A 223 25.82 -50.03 -46.60
N ASN A 224 24.63 -49.42 -46.64
CA ASN A 224 23.37 -49.95 -46.09
C ASN A 224 23.42 -50.15 -44.56
N GLN A 225 24.23 -49.36 -43.85
CA GLN A 225 24.20 -49.21 -42.40
C GLN A 225 23.17 -48.13 -42.03
N LYS A 226 22.34 -48.38 -41.01
CA LYS A 226 21.39 -47.38 -40.50
C LYS A 226 22.17 -46.29 -39.78
N ILE A 227 21.95 -45.03 -40.16
CA ILE A 227 22.63 -43.85 -39.60
C ILE A 227 21.71 -42.95 -38.77
N GLU A 228 20.41 -42.88 -39.05
CA GLU A 228 19.46 -42.12 -38.22
C GLU A 228 18.07 -42.78 -38.18
N GLN A 229 17.29 -42.49 -37.13
CA GLN A 229 15.89 -42.90 -36.98
C GLN A 229 15.04 -41.84 -36.29
N LYS A 230 13.85 -41.54 -36.83
CA LYS A 230 12.77 -40.87 -36.10
C LYS A 230 11.48 -41.67 -36.15
N SER A 231 10.68 -41.50 -35.11
CA SER A 231 9.40 -42.20 -34.91
C SER A 231 8.33 -41.19 -34.51
N VAL A 232 7.12 -41.32 -35.06
CA VAL A 232 5.94 -40.57 -34.64
C VAL A 232 4.76 -41.54 -34.44
N SER A 233 4.07 -41.43 -33.31
CA SER A 233 2.84 -42.19 -33.07
C SER A 233 1.62 -41.36 -33.48
N VAL A 234 0.69 -41.97 -34.21
CA VAL A 234 -0.56 -41.38 -34.68
C VAL A 234 -1.73 -42.29 -34.34
N LYS A 235 -2.95 -41.75 -34.30
CA LYS A 235 -4.17 -42.54 -34.03
C LYS A 235 -5.00 -42.65 -35.30
N VAL A 236 -5.26 -43.88 -35.73
CA VAL A 236 -6.08 -44.18 -36.90
C VAL A 236 -7.49 -44.55 -36.46
N GLU A 237 -8.51 -43.94 -37.04
CA GLU A 237 -9.91 -44.16 -36.71
C GLU A 237 -10.66 -44.80 -37.89
N ALA A 238 -11.63 -45.68 -37.59
CA ALA A 238 -12.35 -46.42 -38.61
C ALA A 238 -13.18 -45.48 -39.51
N GLU A 239 -13.38 -45.88 -40.77
CA GLU A 239 -14.07 -45.08 -41.77
C GLU A 239 -15.57 -44.92 -41.38
N GLY A 240 -15.93 -43.72 -40.90
CA GLY A 240 -17.26 -43.32 -40.45
C GLY A 240 -17.80 -42.18 -41.32
N ASN A 241 -19.08 -42.26 -41.65
CA ASN A 241 -19.75 -41.51 -42.71
C ASN A 241 -20.56 -40.33 -42.17
N ASP A 242 -20.43 -39.16 -42.82
CA ASP A 242 -21.07 -37.86 -42.53
C ASP A 242 -20.70 -37.23 -41.16
N ASP A 243 -20.35 -35.94 -41.16
CA ASP A 243 -19.92 -35.22 -39.94
C ASP A 243 -21.11 -35.01 -38.98
N PHE A 244 -21.06 -35.68 -37.83
CA PHE A 244 -21.78 -35.33 -36.62
C PHE A 244 -20.85 -34.50 -35.74
N THR A 245 -21.30 -33.35 -35.22
CA THR A 245 -20.43 -32.44 -34.46
C THR A 245 -20.75 -32.45 -32.97
N ALA A 246 -19.89 -33.10 -32.19
CA ALA A 246 -20.06 -33.22 -30.74
C ALA A 246 -20.44 -31.86 -30.06
N PRO A 247 -21.36 -31.88 -29.09
CA PRO A 247 -21.94 -30.66 -28.51
C PRO A 247 -20.90 -29.83 -27.75
N VAL A 248 -21.25 -28.59 -27.39
CA VAL A 248 -20.43 -27.70 -26.54
C VAL A 248 -21.12 -27.50 -25.19
N VAL A 249 -20.36 -27.54 -24.09
CA VAL A 249 -20.87 -27.39 -22.72
C VAL A 249 -19.98 -26.48 -21.86
N THR A 250 -20.58 -25.53 -21.14
CA THR A 250 -19.90 -24.64 -20.18
C THR A 250 -20.73 -24.43 -18.92
N PHE A 251 -20.07 -24.32 -17.76
CA PHE A 251 -20.71 -23.86 -16.54
C PHE A 251 -20.96 -22.34 -16.59
N THR A 252 -22.10 -21.91 -16.06
CA THR A 252 -22.44 -20.49 -15.81
C THR A 252 -22.57 -20.20 -14.30
N SER A 253 -22.89 -21.22 -13.51
CA SER A 253 -22.78 -21.25 -12.04
C SER A 253 -22.57 -22.70 -11.58
N PRO A 254 -21.81 -22.97 -10.49
CA PRO A 254 -20.91 -22.03 -9.80
C PRO A 254 -19.69 -21.67 -10.66
N THR A 255 -18.85 -20.74 -10.20
CA THR A 255 -17.58 -20.41 -10.86
C THR A 255 -16.45 -21.30 -10.35
N ASN A 256 -15.43 -21.53 -11.18
CA ASN A 256 -14.24 -22.29 -10.79
C ASN A 256 -13.53 -21.61 -9.62
N GLY A 257 -13.27 -22.35 -8.54
CA GLY A 257 -12.71 -21.84 -7.29
C GLY A 257 -13.74 -21.36 -6.27
N SER A 258 -15.05 -21.49 -6.52
CA SER A 258 -16.07 -21.12 -5.51
C SER A 258 -15.92 -21.96 -4.24
N THR A 259 -16.04 -21.33 -3.06
CA THR A 259 -16.26 -22.03 -1.79
C THR A 259 -17.76 -22.04 -1.47
N VAL A 260 -18.29 -23.17 -1.00
CA VAL A 260 -19.69 -23.33 -0.60
C VAL A 260 -19.78 -24.17 0.68
N ASN A 261 -20.64 -23.79 1.63
CA ASN A 261 -20.82 -24.58 2.85
C ASN A 261 -21.52 -25.92 2.54
N LYS A 262 -21.18 -26.95 3.29
CA LYS A 262 -21.83 -28.28 3.25
C LYS A 262 -23.33 -28.23 3.56
N THR A 263 -23.78 -27.22 4.31
CA THR A 263 -25.18 -26.94 4.62
C THR A 263 -25.91 -26.28 3.45
N ASP A 264 -25.20 -25.50 2.64
CA ASP A 264 -25.75 -24.75 1.51
C ASP A 264 -26.10 -25.66 0.32
N THR A 265 -26.97 -25.12 -0.54
CA THR A 265 -27.37 -25.75 -1.78
C THR A 265 -26.65 -25.07 -2.94
N VAL A 266 -25.80 -25.83 -3.66
CA VAL A 266 -25.07 -25.36 -4.84
C VAL A 266 -26.03 -25.28 -6.02
N SER A 267 -26.45 -24.08 -6.43
CA SER A 267 -27.21 -23.89 -7.67
C SER A 267 -26.30 -23.94 -8.89
N ILE A 268 -26.36 -25.08 -9.59
CA ILE A 268 -25.62 -25.35 -10.81
C ILE A 268 -26.46 -24.90 -12.01
N SER A 269 -25.86 -24.10 -12.89
CA SER A 269 -26.47 -23.61 -14.13
C SER A 269 -25.48 -23.82 -15.27
N ILE A 270 -25.91 -24.53 -16.32
CA ILE A 270 -25.05 -24.94 -17.44
C ILE A 270 -25.62 -24.39 -18.75
N ASN A 271 -24.73 -23.92 -19.61
CA ASN A 271 -25.04 -23.65 -21.00
C ASN A 271 -24.51 -24.82 -21.85
N ALA A 272 -25.42 -25.55 -22.50
CA ALA A 272 -25.07 -26.62 -23.43
C ALA A 272 -25.78 -26.36 -24.76
N SER A 273 -25.04 -26.50 -25.86
CA SER A 273 -25.54 -26.23 -27.20
C SER A 273 -24.86 -27.11 -28.22
N ASP A 274 -25.62 -27.57 -29.19
CA ASP A 274 -25.16 -28.44 -30.25
C ASP A 274 -25.32 -27.78 -31.64
N ALA A 275 -24.45 -28.13 -32.59
CA ALA A 275 -24.38 -27.48 -33.89
C ALA A 275 -25.36 -28.08 -34.91
N ASP A 276 -25.53 -29.41 -34.89
CA ASP A 276 -26.52 -30.21 -35.63
C ASP A 276 -27.95 -29.96 -35.09
N LYS A 277 -28.02 -29.61 -33.80
CA LYS A 277 -29.20 -29.39 -32.95
C LYS A 277 -29.91 -30.67 -32.49
N ASP A 278 -29.15 -31.72 -32.20
CA ASP A 278 -29.69 -32.98 -31.69
C ASP A 278 -29.06 -33.46 -30.36
N LEU A 279 -28.57 -32.51 -29.55
CA LEU A 279 -28.25 -32.71 -28.12
C LEU A 279 -29.36 -33.52 -27.41
N THR A 280 -29.02 -34.73 -26.93
CA THR A 280 -29.99 -35.63 -26.28
C THR A 280 -29.91 -35.59 -24.76
N THR A 281 -28.71 -35.57 -24.19
CA THR A 281 -28.53 -35.66 -22.74
C THR A 281 -27.45 -34.72 -22.24
N LEU A 282 -27.66 -34.22 -21.03
CA LEU A 282 -26.63 -33.52 -20.25
C LEU A 282 -26.56 -34.17 -18.87
N VAL A 283 -25.38 -34.63 -18.48
CA VAL A 283 -25.12 -35.28 -17.19
C VAL A 283 -24.16 -34.41 -16.40
N VAL A 284 -24.48 -34.15 -15.13
CA VAL A 284 -23.60 -33.41 -14.21
C VAL A 284 -23.14 -34.35 -13.11
N ASN A 285 -21.85 -34.36 -12.84
CA ASN A 285 -21.18 -35.18 -11.83
C ASN A 285 -20.45 -34.30 -10.82
N ALA A 286 -20.38 -34.74 -9.57
CA ALA A 286 -19.48 -34.23 -8.53
C ALA A 286 -18.53 -35.37 -8.12
N ASN A 287 -17.22 -35.18 -8.23
CA ASN A 287 -16.20 -36.21 -7.92
C ASN A 287 -16.50 -37.60 -8.54
N ASN A 288 -16.91 -37.61 -9.81
CA ASN A 288 -17.35 -38.77 -10.61
C ASN A 288 -18.67 -39.44 -10.17
N GLN A 289 -19.42 -38.88 -9.22
CA GLN A 289 -20.79 -39.30 -8.91
C GLN A 289 -21.81 -38.42 -9.63
N GLN A 290 -22.73 -39.01 -10.39
CA GLN A 290 -23.83 -38.28 -11.03
C GLN A 290 -24.73 -37.60 -10.00
N ILE A 291 -24.91 -36.28 -10.16
CA ILE A 291 -25.75 -35.44 -9.31
C ILE A 291 -27.01 -34.96 -10.06
N CYS A 292 -26.90 -34.72 -11.37
CA CYS A 292 -28.02 -34.25 -12.19
C CYS A 292 -28.00 -34.92 -13.58
N THR A 293 -29.16 -35.04 -14.20
CA THR A 293 -29.27 -35.40 -15.63
C THR A 293 -30.48 -34.70 -16.25
N PHE A 294 -30.32 -34.24 -17.48
CA PHE A 294 -31.35 -33.56 -18.26
C PHE A 294 -31.55 -34.28 -19.60
N ASP A 295 -32.81 -34.45 -19.99
CA ASP A 295 -33.21 -34.81 -21.34
C ASP A 295 -33.28 -33.53 -22.18
N ALA A 296 -32.22 -33.30 -22.96
CA ALA A 296 -32.05 -32.09 -23.76
C ALA A 296 -32.92 -32.08 -25.04
N ALA A 297 -33.55 -33.20 -25.39
CA ALA A 297 -34.56 -33.22 -26.45
C ALA A 297 -35.88 -32.51 -26.03
N VAL A 298 -36.06 -32.24 -24.73
CA VAL A 298 -37.24 -31.53 -24.18
C VAL A 298 -36.91 -30.35 -23.26
N ALA A 299 -35.71 -30.26 -22.69
CA ALA A 299 -35.27 -29.17 -21.82
C ALA A 299 -34.40 -28.15 -22.56
N ASN A 300 -34.70 -26.86 -22.38
CA ASN A 300 -33.95 -25.72 -22.95
C ASN A 300 -33.23 -24.85 -21.90
N THR A 301 -33.23 -25.28 -20.64
CA THR A 301 -32.54 -24.65 -19.51
C THR A 301 -32.00 -25.74 -18.60
N PHE A 302 -30.69 -25.70 -18.27
CA PHE A 302 -30.00 -26.78 -17.58
C PHE A 302 -29.55 -26.36 -16.19
N ASN A 303 -30.52 -26.27 -15.28
CA ASN A 303 -30.31 -25.82 -13.91
C ASN A 303 -30.65 -26.94 -12.95
N CYS A 304 -29.77 -27.22 -11.98
CA CYS A 304 -30.07 -28.13 -10.88
C CYS A 304 -29.40 -27.67 -9.59
N ASP A 305 -30.05 -27.99 -8.48
CA ASP A 305 -29.54 -27.73 -7.15
C ASP A 305 -28.88 -28.99 -6.59
N TRP A 306 -27.64 -28.87 -6.10
CA TRP A 306 -26.87 -29.96 -5.51
C TRP A 306 -26.46 -29.64 -4.08
N GLN A 307 -26.80 -30.52 -3.14
CA GLN A 307 -26.36 -30.41 -1.75
C GLN A 307 -25.11 -31.28 -1.52
N PRO A 308 -23.96 -30.71 -1.09
CA PRO A 308 -22.76 -31.47 -0.79
C PRO A 308 -22.91 -32.41 0.40
N THR A 309 -22.30 -33.59 0.34
CA THR A 309 -22.35 -34.58 1.44
C THR A 309 -21.07 -34.67 2.27
N GLN A 310 -19.95 -34.17 1.74
CA GLN A 310 -18.60 -34.26 2.33
C GLN A 310 -17.83 -32.97 2.02
N THR A 311 -16.90 -32.60 2.90
CA THR A 311 -16.01 -31.45 2.75
C THR A 311 -14.77 -31.77 1.91
N GLY A 312 -14.04 -30.73 1.52
CA GLY A 312 -12.85 -30.80 0.66
C GLY A 312 -13.12 -30.33 -0.77
N SER A 313 -12.12 -30.46 -1.63
CA SER A 313 -12.26 -30.08 -3.04
C SER A 313 -13.18 -31.05 -3.80
N VAL A 314 -14.10 -30.47 -4.57
CA VAL A 314 -15.04 -31.19 -5.42
C VAL A 314 -14.89 -30.72 -6.86
N THR A 315 -14.50 -31.63 -7.74
CA THR A 315 -14.57 -31.42 -9.18
C THR A 315 -16.01 -31.64 -9.66
N LEU A 316 -16.67 -30.55 -10.05
CA LEU A 316 -17.90 -30.61 -10.83
C LEU A 316 -17.55 -30.82 -12.31
N SER A 317 -18.22 -31.77 -12.96
CA SER A 317 -18.01 -32.11 -14.36
C SER A 317 -19.35 -32.22 -15.08
N ALA A 318 -19.51 -31.50 -16.17
CA ALA A 318 -20.72 -31.54 -17.01
C ALA A 318 -20.38 -32.17 -18.36
N ILE A 319 -21.16 -33.19 -18.73
CA ILE A 319 -21.00 -34.01 -19.94
C ILE A 319 -22.25 -33.84 -20.79
N ALA A 320 -22.13 -33.17 -21.93
CA ALA A 320 -23.19 -33.06 -22.93
C ALA A 320 -23.03 -34.16 -23.99
N THR A 321 -24.12 -34.78 -24.43
CA THR A 321 -24.12 -35.87 -25.43
C THR A 321 -25.24 -35.69 -26.45
N ASP A 322 -24.97 -35.91 -27.73
CA ASP A 322 -25.90 -35.79 -28.87
C ASP A 322 -26.64 -37.10 -29.22
N ALA A 323 -27.34 -37.11 -30.36
CA ALA A 323 -28.13 -38.26 -30.81
C ALA A 323 -27.30 -39.36 -31.49
N GLN A 324 -25.99 -39.18 -31.62
CA GLN A 324 -25.03 -40.16 -32.14
C GLN A 324 -24.01 -40.59 -31.09
N ASP A 325 -24.31 -40.34 -29.81
CA ASP A 325 -23.48 -40.65 -28.65
C ASP A 325 -22.13 -39.92 -28.64
N LEU A 326 -21.93 -38.83 -29.40
CA LEU A 326 -20.74 -37.98 -29.23
C LEU A 326 -20.95 -37.05 -28.04
N SER A 327 -19.88 -36.82 -27.28
CA SER A 327 -19.96 -36.04 -26.05
C SER A 327 -18.80 -35.08 -25.87
N SER A 328 -19.07 -33.93 -25.27
CA SER A 328 -18.05 -33.04 -24.71
C SER A 328 -18.15 -32.95 -23.20
N THR A 329 -17.05 -32.61 -22.55
CA THR A 329 -16.95 -32.50 -21.09
C THR A 329 -16.26 -31.20 -20.72
N THR A 330 -16.85 -30.51 -19.74
CA THR A 330 -16.22 -29.38 -19.04
C THR A 330 -16.14 -29.70 -17.56
N SER A 331 -15.15 -29.15 -16.86
CA SER A 331 -14.97 -29.38 -15.43
C SER A 331 -14.44 -28.13 -14.73
N LEU A 332 -14.86 -27.96 -13.48
CA LEU A 332 -14.36 -26.94 -12.56
C LEU A 332 -14.23 -27.53 -11.15
N ASN A 333 -13.40 -26.94 -10.32
CA ASN A 333 -13.27 -27.30 -8.91
C ASN A 333 -14.01 -26.26 -8.06
N ILE A 334 -14.71 -26.72 -7.03
CA ILE A 334 -15.21 -25.90 -5.92
C ILE A 334 -14.72 -26.49 -4.61
N THR A 335 -14.63 -25.69 -3.56
CA THR A 335 -14.26 -26.15 -2.22
C THR A 335 -15.53 -26.27 -1.38
N ILE A 336 -15.80 -27.45 -0.85
CA ILE A 336 -16.88 -27.65 0.11
C ILE A 336 -16.31 -27.56 1.50
N GLU A 337 -16.68 -26.52 2.23
CA GLU A 337 -16.27 -26.33 3.61
C GLU A 337 -17.40 -26.76 4.54
N GLU A 338 -17.09 -27.22 5.75
CA GLU A 338 -18.12 -27.28 6.78
C GLU A 338 -18.35 -25.85 7.24
N GLU A 339 -19.62 -25.50 7.51
CA GLU A 339 -19.95 -24.22 8.12
C GLU A 339 -19.20 -24.13 9.44
N THR A 340 -18.07 -23.42 9.43
CA THR A 340 -17.35 -23.04 10.62
C THR A 340 -18.20 -22.00 11.33
N ILE A 341 -19.10 -22.49 12.19
CA ILE A 341 -19.31 -21.79 13.44
C ILE A 341 -17.93 -21.76 14.08
N GLU A 342 -17.17 -20.67 13.86
CA GLU A 342 -15.91 -20.45 14.53
C GLU A 342 -16.17 -20.72 16.01
N PRO A 343 -15.42 -21.63 16.67
CA PRO A 343 -15.54 -21.76 18.11
C PRO A 343 -15.28 -20.36 18.67
N PRO A 344 -16.22 -19.79 19.46
CA PRO A 344 -16.18 -18.40 19.87
C PRO A 344 -14.78 -18.05 20.33
N VAL A 345 -14.22 -16.99 19.74
CA VAL A 345 -12.83 -16.56 19.96
C VAL A 345 -12.62 -16.32 21.45
N THR A 346 -12.18 -17.33 22.20
CA THR A 346 -11.86 -17.19 23.62
C THR A 346 -10.86 -16.05 23.73
N PRO A 347 -11.22 -14.92 24.37
CA PRO A 347 -10.38 -13.73 24.36
C PRO A 347 -9.02 -14.08 24.95
N PRO A 348 -7.91 -14.00 24.19
CA PRO A 348 -6.63 -14.48 24.67
C PRO A 348 -6.02 -13.45 25.64
N GLY A 349 -6.13 -13.69 26.95
CA GLY A 349 -5.45 -12.91 27.99
C GLY A 349 -6.14 -11.57 28.31
N GLY A 350 -7.43 -11.60 28.66
CA GLY A 350 -8.22 -10.37 28.86
C GLY A 350 -9.33 -10.46 29.90
N LEU A 351 -9.95 -9.31 30.21
CA LEU A 351 -11.03 -9.16 31.22
C LEU A 351 -12.34 -9.88 30.86
N CYS A 352 -12.41 -10.53 29.70
CA CYS A 352 -13.62 -11.12 29.14
C CYS A 352 -13.59 -12.66 29.03
N GLU A 353 -12.56 -13.32 29.55
CA GLU A 353 -12.37 -14.79 29.41
C GLU A 353 -13.55 -15.63 29.93
N GLU A 354 -14.35 -15.10 30.86
CA GLU A 354 -15.51 -15.79 31.44
C GLU A 354 -16.85 -15.54 30.71
N PHE A 355 -16.86 -14.72 29.65
CA PHE A 355 -18.09 -14.33 28.94
C PHE A 355 -18.25 -15.06 27.60
N ASN A 356 -19.49 -15.39 27.25
CA ASN A 356 -19.88 -15.87 25.93
C ASN A 356 -19.48 -14.86 24.83
N VAL A 357 -18.98 -15.34 23.69
CA VAL A 357 -18.63 -14.48 22.53
C VAL A 357 -19.64 -14.72 21.42
N TYR A 358 -20.22 -13.66 20.88
CA TYR A 358 -21.18 -13.73 19.78
C TYR A 358 -20.54 -14.40 18.54
N PRO A 359 -21.23 -15.36 17.88
CA PRO A 359 -22.65 -15.68 17.98
C PRO A 359 -23.05 -16.76 19.01
N ASP A 360 -22.16 -17.23 19.89
CA ASP A 360 -22.50 -18.24 20.91
C ASP A 360 -23.31 -17.63 22.07
N TRP A 361 -24.61 -17.54 21.88
CA TRP A 361 -25.56 -16.90 22.80
C TRP A 361 -25.64 -17.58 24.18
N THR A 362 -25.61 -16.77 25.24
CA THR A 362 -25.86 -17.21 26.65
C THR A 362 -27.15 -18.02 26.85
N ARG A 363 -28.17 -17.85 25.98
CA ARG A 363 -29.43 -18.59 25.98
C ARG A 363 -29.71 -19.36 24.67
N GLY A 364 -28.67 -19.69 23.91
CA GLY A 364 -28.74 -20.50 22.67
C GLY A 364 -29.06 -19.70 21.42
N ASP A 365 -30.08 -18.83 21.44
CA ASP A 365 -30.44 -17.95 20.33
C ASP A 365 -30.73 -16.49 20.75
N HIS A 366 -30.49 -16.15 22.01
CA HIS A 366 -30.77 -14.83 22.59
C HIS A 366 -29.97 -14.55 23.86
N ALA A 367 -30.07 -13.33 24.38
CA ALA A 367 -29.64 -12.94 25.72
C ALA A 367 -30.82 -12.34 26.52
N THR A 368 -30.72 -12.35 27.85
CA THR A 368 -31.73 -11.78 28.77
C THR A 368 -31.09 -10.80 29.77
N THR A 369 -31.92 -10.01 30.46
CA THR A 369 -31.45 -8.98 31.42
C THR A 369 -30.35 -9.48 32.36
N GLY A 370 -29.15 -8.89 32.24
CA GLY A 370 -27.97 -9.19 33.04
C GLY A 370 -27.01 -10.22 32.43
N ASP A 371 -27.41 -10.94 31.37
CA ASP A 371 -26.49 -11.78 30.59
C ASP A 371 -25.41 -10.90 29.91
N ILE A 372 -24.16 -11.36 29.87
CA ILE A 372 -23.03 -10.63 29.27
C ILE A 372 -22.55 -11.41 28.03
N MET A 373 -22.33 -10.67 26.94
CA MET A 373 -21.87 -11.19 25.66
C MET A 373 -20.73 -10.31 25.12
N VAL A 374 -19.69 -10.93 24.57
CA VAL A 374 -18.56 -10.26 23.91
C VAL A 374 -18.82 -10.16 22.41
N ASN A 375 -18.52 -9.01 21.83
CA ASN A 375 -18.52 -8.77 20.39
C ASN A 375 -17.41 -7.75 20.07
N ASN A 376 -16.56 -8.04 19.07
CA ASN A 376 -15.44 -7.18 18.66
C ASN A 376 -14.54 -6.69 19.83
N ASN A 377 -14.07 -7.62 20.68
CA ASN A 377 -13.24 -7.33 21.88
C ASN A 377 -13.89 -6.39 22.92
N ILE A 378 -15.22 -6.27 22.92
CA ILE A 378 -16.00 -5.48 23.88
C ILE A 378 -17.08 -6.38 24.50
N ALA A 379 -17.19 -6.37 25.83
CA ALA A 379 -18.29 -7.00 26.55
C ALA A 379 -19.48 -6.05 26.68
N TYR A 380 -20.68 -6.58 26.43
CA TYR A 380 -21.96 -5.89 26.57
C TYR A 380 -22.88 -6.68 27.49
N SER A 381 -23.59 -5.99 28.38
CA SER A 381 -24.64 -6.59 29.20
C SER A 381 -26.01 -6.33 28.56
N ALA A 382 -26.82 -7.37 28.39
CA ALA A 382 -28.18 -7.22 27.90
C ALA A 382 -29.04 -6.54 28.97
N MET A 383 -29.70 -5.43 28.63
CA MET A 383 -30.62 -4.74 29.54
C MET A 383 -32.00 -5.42 29.58
N TYR A 384 -32.40 -6.02 28.46
CA TYR A 384 -33.70 -6.70 28.28
C TYR A 384 -33.50 -8.05 27.58
N TRP A 385 -34.59 -8.76 27.27
CA TRP A 385 -34.51 -9.86 26.29
C TRP A 385 -34.12 -9.29 24.92
N THR A 386 -33.16 -9.90 24.24
CA THR A 386 -32.69 -9.44 22.93
C THR A 386 -32.09 -10.56 22.07
N GLN A 387 -32.24 -10.41 20.75
CA GLN A 387 -31.61 -11.22 19.69
C GLN A 387 -30.75 -10.37 18.75
N SER A 388 -30.55 -9.08 19.03
CA SER A 388 -29.69 -8.21 18.23
C SER A 388 -28.22 -8.40 18.61
N LYS A 389 -27.32 -8.27 17.63
CA LYS A 389 -25.86 -8.43 17.83
C LYS A 389 -25.38 -7.57 19.04
N PRO A 390 -24.54 -8.08 19.95
CA PRO A 390 -24.16 -7.33 21.16
C PRO A 390 -23.56 -5.97 20.85
N GLY A 391 -24.16 -4.93 21.44
CA GLY A 391 -23.78 -3.53 21.19
C GLY A 391 -24.34 -2.90 19.92
N SER A 392 -25.22 -3.58 19.17
CA SER A 392 -25.82 -3.01 17.95
C SER A 392 -27.01 -2.07 18.17
N ASP A 393 -27.64 -2.10 19.35
CA ASP A 393 -28.81 -1.28 19.69
C ASP A 393 -28.92 -1.01 21.20
N SER A 394 -29.97 -0.25 21.56
CA SER A 394 -30.31 0.11 22.94
C SER A 394 -30.92 -1.01 23.79
N THR A 395 -30.89 -2.27 23.34
CA THR A 395 -31.10 -3.43 24.24
C THR A 395 -29.83 -3.83 24.99
N TRP A 396 -28.67 -3.31 24.57
CA TRP A 396 -27.37 -3.56 25.18
C TRP A 396 -26.84 -2.34 25.93
N ALA A 397 -26.20 -2.59 27.08
CA ALA A 397 -25.35 -1.64 27.75
C ALA A 397 -23.88 -2.08 27.59
N LEU A 398 -22.98 -1.13 27.36
CA LEU A 398 -21.54 -1.39 27.40
C LEU A 398 -21.14 -1.88 28.80
N HIS A 399 -20.42 -2.99 28.88
CA HIS A 399 -19.91 -3.53 30.15
C HIS A 399 -18.44 -3.13 30.38
N LEU A 400 -17.54 -3.54 29.48
CA LEU A 400 -16.12 -3.18 29.47
C LEU A 400 -15.46 -3.51 28.13
N ASN A 401 -14.32 -2.87 27.83
CA ASN A 401 -13.44 -3.32 26.75
C ASN A 401 -12.53 -4.44 27.28
N CYS A 402 -12.39 -5.54 26.53
CA CYS A 402 -11.77 -6.77 27.03
C CYS A 402 -10.26 -6.67 27.29
N ASP A 403 -9.61 -5.67 26.71
CA ASP A 403 -8.21 -5.30 26.92
C ASP A 403 -7.98 -4.37 28.12
N GLY A 404 -9.04 -3.90 28.78
CA GLY A 404 -8.96 -2.96 29.91
C GLY A 404 -8.83 -1.49 29.52
N SER A 405 -8.99 -1.13 28.24
CA SER A 405 -9.20 0.26 27.82
C SER A 405 -10.50 0.85 28.37
N GLU A 406 -10.61 2.19 28.40
CA GLU A 406 -11.74 2.85 29.04
C GLU A 406 -13.08 2.56 28.33
N PRO A 407 -14.15 2.20 29.07
CA PRO A 407 -15.45 1.96 28.46
C PRO A 407 -15.95 3.19 27.68
N GLY A 408 -16.11 3.03 26.36
CA GLY A 408 -16.59 4.07 25.45
C GLY A 408 -15.51 4.64 24.54
N THR A 409 -14.24 4.24 24.71
CA THR A 409 -13.18 4.44 23.71
C THR A 409 -13.04 3.23 22.81
N ALA A 410 -12.30 3.39 21.71
CA ALA A 410 -11.86 2.28 20.87
C ALA A 410 -11.07 1.24 21.70
N PRO A 411 -11.30 -0.08 21.52
CA PRO A 411 -10.41 -1.12 21.99
C PRO A 411 -9.03 -1.02 21.34
N LEU A 412 -8.00 -1.59 21.99
CA LEU A 412 -6.65 -1.68 21.45
C LEU A 412 -6.63 -2.40 20.10
N LEU A 413 -7.30 -3.55 20.01
CA LEU A 413 -7.49 -4.29 18.75
C LEU A 413 -8.80 -3.87 18.08
N SER A 414 -8.76 -2.77 17.33
CA SER A 414 -9.87 -2.23 16.56
C SER A 414 -9.41 -1.72 15.19
N LEU A 415 -10.34 -1.49 14.25
CA LEU A 415 -10.02 -1.00 12.90
C LEU A 415 -9.30 0.36 13.00
N PRO A 416 -8.07 0.50 12.46
CA PRO A 416 -7.36 1.76 12.50
C PRO A 416 -8.06 2.86 11.71
N ASN A 417 -8.20 4.00 12.38
CA ASN A 417 -8.68 5.24 11.81
C ASN A 417 -7.70 6.38 12.20
N PRO A 418 -6.45 6.33 11.69
CA PRO A 418 -5.40 7.24 12.12
C PRO A 418 -5.68 8.68 11.63
N MET A 419 -5.29 9.66 12.46
CA MET A 419 -5.45 11.09 12.17
C MET A 419 -4.46 11.60 11.11
N ASP A 420 -3.28 10.97 11.05
CA ASP A 420 -2.17 11.27 10.17
C ASP A 420 -1.73 10.00 9.42
N PRO A 421 -1.17 10.08 8.20
CA PRO A 421 -0.67 8.91 7.47
C PRO A 421 0.56 8.28 8.15
N VAL A 422 0.81 7.00 7.86
CA VAL A 422 2.09 6.38 8.23
C VAL A 422 3.22 7.02 7.43
N ARG A 423 4.29 7.43 8.11
CA ARG A 423 5.50 7.96 7.49
C ARG A 423 6.18 6.89 6.64
N LEU A 424 6.41 7.21 5.36
CA LEU A 424 6.96 6.28 4.36
C LEU A 424 8.48 6.42 4.17
N GLU A 425 9.15 6.86 5.22
CA GLU A 425 10.58 7.12 5.28
C GLU A 425 11.31 5.87 5.80
N VAL A 426 12.19 5.30 4.98
CA VAL A 426 12.98 4.10 5.30
C VAL A 426 14.43 4.40 4.97
N ALA A 427 15.34 4.23 5.93
CA ALA A 427 16.76 4.52 5.72
C ALA A 427 17.32 3.67 4.56
N GLY A 428 18.09 4.33 3.69
CA GLY A 428 18.60 3.77 2.43
C GLY A 428 17.68 3.94 1.21
N TRP A 429 16.41 4.37 1.40
CA TRP A 429 15.44 4.56 0.32
C TRP A 429 15.21 6.04 -0.02
N PRO A 430 14.87 6.38 -1.27
CA PRO A 430 14.58 7.76 -1.67
C PRO A 430 13.19 8.21 -1.23
N ASN A 431 12.97 9.52 -1.14
CA ASN A 431 11.66 10.13 -0.84
C ASN A 431 10.64 10.07 -1.99
N THR A 432 10.83 9.16 -2.94
CA THR A 432 9.94 8.93 -4.08
C THR A 432 9.66 7.44 -4.20
N PHE A 433 8.42 7.07 -4.51
CA PHE A 433 7.99 5.67 -4.59
C PHE A 433 8.88 4.88 -5.56
N VAL A 434 9.42 3.76 -5.10
CA VAL A 434 10.32 2.92 -5.90
C VAL A 434 9.54 1.83 -6.62
N VAL A 435 9.78 1.67 -7.92
CA VAL A 435 9.33 0.50 -8.67
C VAL A 435 10.51 -0.09 -9.41
N ALA A 436 10.73 -1.40 -9.25
CA ALA A 436 11.83 -2.11 -9.89
C ALA A 436 11.44 -3.54 -10.31
N SER A 437 12.23 -4.10 -11.22
CA SER A 437 12.28 -5.50 -11.61
C SER A 437 13.74 -5.99 -11.45
N PRO A 438 14.07 -7.29 -11.58
CA PRO A 438 15.40 -7.80 -11.23
C PRO A 438 16.56 -7.17 -12.01
N SER A 439 16.34 -6.67 -13.22
CA SER A 439 17.34 -5.94 -14.02
C SER A 439 17.43 -4.43 -13.75
N LEU A 440 16.52 -3.85 -12.97
CA LEU A 440 16.43 -2.41 -12.72
C LEU A 440 16.84 -2.05 -11.28
N THR A 441 17.52 -0.91 -11.12
CA THR A 441 18.11 -0.49 -9.86
C THR A 441 17.07 -0.02 -8.83
N ALA A 442 16.80 -0.87 -7.83
CA ALA A 442 16.32 -0.47 -6.51
C ALA A 442 17.50 -0.24 -5.54
N PRO A 443 17.28 0.35 -4.35
CA PRO A 443 18.18 0.19 -3.21
C PRO A 443 18.48 -1.29 -2.93
N ALA A 444 19.68 -1.57 -2.41
CA ALA A 444 20.13 -2.94 -2.19
C ALA A 444 19.20 -3.67 -1.21
N THR A 445 18.71 -4.84 -1.61
CA THR A 445 17.82 -5.69 -0.81
C THR A 445 18.36 -7.10 -0.71
N LEU A 446 18.16 -7.74 0.43
CA LEU A 446 18.59 -9.10 0.74
C LEU A 446 17.42 -9.88 1.33
N THR A 447 16.95 -10.91 0.65
CA THR A 447 15.94 -11.83 1.23
C THR A 447 16.67 -12.97 1.94
N ILE A 448 16.29 -13.23 3.19
CA ILE A 448 16.83 -14.32 4.00
C ILE A 448 15.67 -15.25 4.38
N GLU A 449 15.75 -16.49 3.90
CA GLU A 449 14.87 -17.58 4.32
C GLU A 449 15.23 -18.03 5.73
N THR A 450 14.27 -18.06 6.66
CA THR A 450 14.46 -18.62 8.01
C THR A 450 13.59 -19.87 8.23
N SER A 451 13.55 -20.39 9.47
CA SER A 451 12.75 -21.58 9.82
C SER A 451 11.30 -21.42 9.35
N ASN A 452 10.78 -22.47 8.72
CA ASN A 452 9.35 -22.62 8.48
C ASN A 452 8.69 -23.34 9.67
N SER A 453 7.36 -23.27 9.74
CA SER A 453 6.50 -23.79 10.81
C SER A 453 6.79 -25.25 11.16
N ALA A 454 7.02 -26.10 10.14
CA ALA A 454 7.35 -27.51 10.29
C ALA A 454 8.72 -27.79 10.96
N ASP A 455 9.61 -26.80 11.05
CA ASP A 455 10.97 -26.95 11.57
C ASP A 455 11.15 -26.36 12.98
N LEU A 456 10.19 -25.56 13.49
CA LEU A 456 10.31 -24.86 14.78
C LEU A 456 10.48 -25.77 16.00
N ALA A 457 10.00 -27.02 15.91
CA ALA A 457 10.15 -28.03 16.96
C ALA A 457 11.53 -28.72 16.96
N ASP A 458 12.32 -28.56 15.90
CA ASP A 458 13.63 -29.20 15.73
C ASP A 458 14.75 -28.21 16.09
N VAL A 459 15.37 -28.42 17.26
CA VAL A 459 16.40 -27.51 17.80
C VAL A 459 17.63 -27.44 16.90
N ASP A 460 17.98 -28.51 16.20
CA ASP A 460 19.20 -28.55 15.37
C ASP A 460 18.95 -27.83 14.03
N LYS A 461 17.74 -27.95 13.45
CA LYS A 461 17.33 -27.12 12.31
C LYS A 461 17.23 -25.64 12.68
N LEU A 462 16.59 -25.32 13.81
CA LEU A 462 16.47 -23.96 14.30
C LEU A 462 17.85 -23.33 14.56
N THR A 463 18.79 -24.12 15.09
CA THR A 463 20.20 -23.70 15.22
C THR A 463 20.81 -23.38 13.86
N ALA A 464 20.64 -24.26 12.87
CA ALA A 464 21.18 -24.06 11.52
C ALA A 464 20.60 -22.80 10.83
N THR A 465 19.32 -22.50 10.99
CA THR A 465 18.73 -21.25 10.45
C THR A 465 19.24 -20.01 11.19
N PHE A 466 19.45 -20.07 12.51
CA PHE A 466 20.10 -18.96 13.24
C PHE A 466 21.57 -18.75 12.84
N VAL A 467 22.31 -19.82 12.53
CA VAL A 467 23.67 -19.71 11.97
C VAL A 467 23.64 -18.97 10.63
N SER A 468 22.77 -19.41 9.70
CA SER A 468 22.61 -18.74 8.41
C SER A 468 22.19 -17.28 8.57
N MET A 469 21.27 -16.98 9.50
CA MET A 469 20.84 -15.61 9.80
C MET A 469 22.00 -14.72 10.28
N ILE A 470 22.86 -15.23 11.17
CA ILE A 470 24.05 -14.53 11.68
C ILE A 470 25.06 -14.26 10.56
N GLU A 471 25.35 -15.27 9.74
CA GLU A 471 26.30 -15.17 8.62
C GLU A 471 25.81 -14.16 7.56
N MET A 472 24.52 -14.17 7.24
CA MET A 472 23.90 -13.27 6.25
C MET A 472 23.78 -11.84 6.79
N ALA A 473 23.38 -11.64 8.05
CA ALA A 473 23.34 -10.32 8.68
C ALA A 473 24.74 -9.67 8.69
N THR A 474 25.79 -10.43 9.03
CA THR A 474 27.18 -9.95 9.01
C THR A 474 27.64 -9.49 7.61
N GLN A 475 27.00 -9.96 6.53
CA GLN A 475 27.30 -9.62 5.14
C GLN A 475 26.38 -8.53 4.56
N ALA A 476 25.28 -8.17 5.23
CA ALA A 476 24.24 -7.30 4.67
C ALA A 476 24.69 -5.85 4.42
N SER A 477 25.70 -5.36 5.15
CA SER A 477 26.13 -3.96 5.11
C SER A 477 24.93 -3.02 5.38
N SER A 478 24.64 -2.06 4.50
CA SER A 478 23.46 -1.19 4.56
C SER A 478 22.30 -1.65 3.66
N SER A 479 22.25 -2.93 3.28
CA SER A 479 21.18 -3.47 2.43
C SER A 479 19.93 -3.72 3.26
N SER A 480 18.75 -3.41 2.73
CA SER A 480 17.50 -3.71 3.44
C SER A 480 17.23 -5.23 3.46
N ILE A 481 16.95 -5.79 4.63
CA ILE A 481 16.75 -7.24 4.83
C ILE A 481 15.25 -7.57 4.84
N ILE A 482 14.85 -8.54 4.02
CA ILE A 482 13.52 -9.17 4.05
C ILE A 482 13.67 -10.53 4.73
N ILE A 483 13.04 -10.72 5.89
CA ILE A 483 12.99 -12.01 6.58
C ILE A 483 11.80 -12.79 6.01
N ASN A 484 12.03 -13.93 5.37
CA ASN A 484 11.00 -14.75 4.75
C ASN A 484 10.76 -16.07 5.50
N SER A 485 9.48 -16.40 5.75
CA SER A 485 9.06 -17.60 6.48
C SER A 485 7.53 -17.78 6.39
N ASP A 486 7.05 -19.03 6.29
CA ASP A 486 5.61 -19.33 6.38
C ASP A 486 5.03 -19.14 7.80
N VAL A 487 5.88 -18.94 8.81
CA VAL A 487 5.50 -19.02 10.23
C VAL A 487 4.50 -17.95 10.62
N LEU A 488 4.64 -16.71 10.13
CA LEU A 488 3.70 -15.64 10.45
C LEU A 488 2.33 -15.90 9.78
N ASP A 489 2.33 -16.30 8.51
CA ASP A 489 1.12 -16.65 7.76
C ASP A 489 0.41 -17.88 8.34
N LYS A 490 1.15 -18.81 8.96
CA LYS A 490 0.58 -19.95 9.68
C LYS A 490 0.11 -19.59 11.09
N ALA A 491 0.79 -18.71 11.80
CA ALA A 491 0.42 -18.30 13.15
C ALA A 491 -0.81 -17.38 13.21
N THR A 492 -1.16 -16.69 12.11
CA THR A 492 -2.47 -16.00 12.00
C THR A 492 -3.63 -16.97 11.81
N GLN A 493 -3.40 -18.12 11.17
CA GLN A 493 -4.39 -19.16 10.89
C GLN A 493 -4.54 -20.16 12.04
N ASP A 494 -3.44 -20.54 12.69
CA ASP A 494 -3.39 -21.55 13.73
C ASP A 494 -2.92 -20.98 15.09
N LYS A 495 -3.89 -20.86 16.01
CA LYS A 495 -3.62 -20.46 17.41
C LYS A 495 -2.79 -21.50 18.17
N GLY A 496 -2.77 -22.77 17.73
CA GLY A 496 -1.92 -23.82 18.28
C GLY A 496 -0.45 -23.46 18.20
N LEU A 497 0.02 -23.08 17.00
CA LEU A 497 1.41 -22.66 16.74
C LEU A 497 1.86 -21.50 17.66
N SER A 498 0.96 -20.55 17.95
CA SER A 498 1.26 -19.43 18.87
C SER A 498 1.53 -19.85 20.32
N SER A 499 1.13 -21.07 20.69
CA SER A 499 1.29 -21.66 22.03
C SER A 499 2.38 -22.74 22.10
N GLU A 500 3.04 -23.06 20.98
CA GLU A 500 4.10 -24.06 20.94
C GLU A 500 5.39 -23.58 21.63
N LYS A 501 6.06 -24.52 22.28
CA LYS A 501 7.32 -24.27 22.99
C LYS A 501 8.51 -24.42 22.02
N ILE A 502 9.09 -23.30 21.62
CA ILE A 502 10.24 -23.25 20.72
C ILE A 502 11.53 -23.12 21.55
N ALA A 503 12.58 -23.90 21.24
CA ALA A 503 13.84 -23.93 21.99
C ALA A 503 14.80 -22.77 21.64
N VAL A 504 14.26 -21.56 21.49
CA VAL A 504 14.92 -20.35 20.97
C VAL A 504 16.29 -20.11 21.60
N LYS A 505 16.36 -20.06 22.94
CA LYS A 505 17.60 -19.74 23.65
C LYS A 505 18.68 -20.78 23.42
N GLU A 506 18.33 -22.06 23.44
CA GLU A 506 19.30 -23.14 23.24
C GLU A 506 19.87 -23.10 21.81
N ALA A 507 18.99 -22.92 20.82
CA ALA A 507 19.39 -22.86 19.43
C ALA A 507 20.23 -21.61 19.12
N LEU A 508 19.84 -20.44 19.63
CA LEU A 508 20.58 -19.19 19.39
C LEU A 508 21.95 -19.18 20.10
N ILE A 509 22.05 -19.72 21.32
CA ILE A 509 23.34 -19.87 22.01
C ILE A 509 24.28 -20.78 21.20
N LYS A 510 23.79 -21.96 20.75
CA LYS A 510 24.58 -22.85 19.87
C LYS A 510 25.01 -22.15 18.57
N ALA A 511 24.14 -21.36 17.96
CA ALA A 511 24.45 -20.62 16.73
C ALA A 511 25.54 -19.57 16.97
N VAL A 512 25.44 -18.77 18.04
CA VAL A 512 26.45 -17.79 18.45
C VAL A 512 27.79 -18.45 18.77
N ASP A 513 27.79 -19.54 19.55
CA ASP A 513 29.00 -20.31 19.88
C ASP A 513 29.68 -20.87 18.62
N SER A 514 28.89 -21.35 17.64
CA SER A 514 29.41 -21.94 16.40
C SER A 514 29.97 -20.92 15.40
N THR A 515 29.42 -19.70 15.39
CA THR A 515 29.83 -18.60 14.50
C THR A 515 30.88 -17.67 15.10
N GLY A 516 31.05 -17.69 16.42
CA GLY A 516 31.90 -16.72 17.15
C GLY A 516 31.32 -15.30 17.17
N SER A 517 30.00 -15.17 16.98
CA SER A 517 29.30 -13.89 16.94
C SER A 517 29.28 -13.18 18.30
N LYS A 518 29.10 -11.86 18.30
CA LYS A 518 29.14 -11.00 19.51
C LYS A 518 27.76 -10.52 19.96
N ILE A 519 26.74 -11.38 19.84
CA ILE A 519 25.42 -11.10 20.40
C ILE A 519 25.47 -11.27 21.92
N ASP A 520 24.92 -10.31 22.66
CA ASP A 520 24.92 -10.32 24.12
C ASP A 520 24.11 -11.50 24.68
N ILE A 521 24.76 -12.33 25.50
CA ILE A 521 24.16 -13.49 26.16
C ILE A 521 23.02 -13.10 27.10
N ASP A 522 23.06 -11.92 27.72
CA ASP A 522 21.98 -11.45 28.59
C ASP A 522 20.76 -11.00 27.77
N ALA A 523 20.98 -10.46 26.57
CA ALA A 523 19.90 -10.18 25.62
C ALA A 523 19.23 -11.49 25.11
N ILE A 524 20.02 -12.52 24.81
CA ILE A 524 19.50 -13.87 24.46
C ILE A 524 18.72 -14.46 25.64
N ASN A 525 19.24 -14.32 26.86
CA ASN A 525 18.58 -14.79 28.08
C ASN A 525 17.28 -14.03 28.40
N ALA A 526 17.10 -12.81 27.90
CA ALA A 526 15.88 -12.01 28.07
C ALA A 526 14.72 -12.43 27.14
N LEU A 527 14.99 -13.17 26.04
CA LEU A 527 13.97 -13.70 25.13
C LEU A 527 13.03 -14.69 25.83
N SER A 528 11.97 -15.13 25.15
CA SER A 528 11.13 -16.27 25.56
C SER A 528 11.46 -17.54 24.76
N ASN A 529 10.87 -18.69 25.15
CA ASN A 529 11.05 -19.99 24.47
C ASN A 529 9.72 -20.42 23.83
N ASP A 530 9.25 -19.57 22.92
CA ASP A 530 7.97 -19.60 22.23
C ASP A 530 8.09 -18.80 20.91
N LEU A 531 6.99 -18.66 20.18
CA LEU A 531 6.94 -17.93 18.90
C LEU A 531 7.38 -16.45 19.02
N LYS A 532 7.07 -15.79 20.15
CA LYS A 532 7.52 -14.42 20.40
C LYS A 532 9.04 -14.34 20.52
N GLY A 533 9.63 -15.24 21.30
CA GLY A 533 11.08 -15.30 21.46
C GLY A 533 11.79 -15.60 20.13
N TRP A 534 11.22 -16.49 19.31
CA TRP A 534 11.73 -16.82 17.98
C TRP A 534 11.74 -15.61 17.05
N ALA A 535 10.66 -14.85 17.00
CA ALA A 535 10.57 -13.67 16.17
C ALA A 535 11.52 -12.56 16.68
N GLN A 536 11.55 -12.32 18.00
CA GLN A 536 12.45 -11.35 18.64
C GLN A 536 13.94 -11.72 18.52
N ALA A 537 14.29 -13.01 18.37
CA ALA A 537 15.66 -13.45 18.13
C ALA A 537 16.21 -12.94 16.79
N HIS A 538 15.42 -12.96 15.72
CA HIS A 538 15.85 -12.48 14.39
C HIS A 538 16.08 -10.97 14.40
N ASN A 539 15.13 -10.24 14.99
CA ASN A 539 15.25 -8.81 15.27
C ASN A 539 16.55 -8.49 16.05
N LEU A 540 16.84 -9.24 17.13
CA LEU A 540 18.07 -9.09 17.90
C LEU A 540 19.33 -9.36 17.05
N ILE A 541 19.34 -10.41 16.22
CA ILE A 541 20.47 -10.75 15.34
C ILE A 541 20.76 -9.61 14.37
N ILE A 542 19.75 -9.11 13.64
CA ILE A 542 19.93 -8.03 12.65
C ILE A 542 20.39 -6.75 13.33
N SER A 543 19.64 -6.25 14.32
CA SER A 543 19.97 -4.97 14.98
C SER A 543 21.34 -4.97 15.68
N THR A 544 21.87 -6.14 16.04
CA THR A 544 23.22 -6.26 16.63
C THR A 544 24.34 -6.34 15.58
N LEU A 545 24.11 -7.05 14.47
CA LEU A 545 25.18 -7.38 13.49
C LEU A 545 25.15 -6.51 12.23
N ALA A 546 24.02 -5.89 11.92
CA ALA A 546 23.81 -4.99 10.78
C ALA A 546 22.99 -3.76 11.20
N PRO A 547 23.50 -2.90 12.11
CA PRO A 547 22.74 -1.74 12.61
C PRO A 547 22.45 -0.67 11.54
N GLU A 548 23.17 -0.69 10.41
CA GLU A 548 22.94 0.18 9.24
C GLU A 548 21.93 -0.41 8.24
N ALA A 549 21.48 -1.65 8.44
CA ALA A 549 20.49 -2.31 7.61
C ALA A 549 19.09 -2.09 8.18
N THR A 550 18.18 -1.56 7.36
CA THR A 550 16.74 -1.61 7.67
C THR A 550 16.19 -2.99 7.41
N PHE A 551 15.18 -3.44 8.16
CA PHE A 551 14.64 -4.79 7.95
C PHE A 551 13.14 -4.93 8.18
N GLY A 552 12.55 -5.95 7.57
CA GLY A 552 11.12 -6.25 7.64
C GLY A 552 10.80 -7.73 7.49
N TRP A 553 9.65 -8.14 8.04
CA TRP A 553 9.12 -9.49 7.94
C TRP A 553 8.19 -9.63 6.74
N SER A 554 8.23 -10.78 6.06
CA SER A 554 7.25 -11.10 5.02
C SER A 554 5.91 -11.58 5.61
N LEU A 555 4.83 -11.24 4.89
CA LEU A 555 3.47 -11.72 5.07
C LEU A 555 2.83 -11.93 3.70
N SER A 556 2.07 -13.00 3.52
CA SER A 556 1.38 -13.26 2.26
C SER A 556 0.05 -12.49 2.18
N ILE A 557 -0.25 -11.95 1.00
CA ILE A 557 -1.61 -11.55 0.63
C ILE A 557 -2.41 -12.85 0.41
N GLY A 558 -3.11 -13.28 1.46
CA GLY A 558 -3.88 -14.53 1.49
C GLY A 558 -5.20 -14.49 0.71
N ASP A 559 -5.90 -15.63 0.71
CA ASP A 559 -7.07 -15.86 -0.15
C ASP A 559 -8.29 -14.98 0.15
N PHE A 560 -8.34 -14.32 1.31
CA PHE A 560 -9.36 -13.31 1.63
C PHE A 560 -9.45 -12.23 0.53
N ALA A 561 -8.32 -11.89 -0.13
CA ALA A 561 -8.29 -10.87 -1.18
C ALA A 561 -9.20 -11.22 -2.37
N TYR A 562 -9.47 -12.51 -2.63
CA TYR A 562 -10.38 -12.93 -3.71
C TYR A 562 -11.86 -12.77 -3.36
N ASN A 563 -12.20 -12.65 -2.08
CA ASN A 563 -13.58 -12.57 -1.60
C ASN A 563 -14.21 -11.20 -1.92
N THR A 564 -15.55 -11.16 -1.87
CA THR A 564 -16.28 -9.89 -1.94
C THR A 564 -16.36 -9.29 -0.55
N HIS A 565 -15.89 -8.05 -0.39
CA HIS A 565 -15.99 -7.29 0.85
C HIS A 565 -16.89 -6.06 0.65
N SER A 566 -17.75 -5.80 1.63
CA SER A 566 -18.63 -4.63 1.64
C SER A 566 -17.83 -3.33 1.71
N GLY A 567 -16.78 -3.32 2.54
CA GLY A 567 -15.87 -2.20 2.77
C GLY A 567 -14.79 -2.54 3.81
N ARG A 568 -14.16 -1.51 4.37
CA ARG A 568 -12.96 -1.58 5.23
C ARG A 568 -13.13 -2.55 6.41
N GLN A 569 -14.25 -2.45 7.13
CA GLN A 569 -14.53 -3.31 8.29
C GLN A 569 -14.66 -4.80 7.93
N SER A 570 -15.10 -5.12 6.71
CA SER A 570 -15.22 -6.51 6.23
C SER A 570 -13.84 -7.13 5.98
N VAL A 571 -12.91 -6.37 5.38
CA VAL A 571 -11.49 -6.78 5.25
C VAL A 571 -10.83 -6.93 6.62
N TRP A 572 -11.09 -6.00 7.54
CA TRP A 572 -10.55 -6.05 8.91
C TRP A 572 -10.95 -7.32 9.65
N ASN A 573 -12.23 -7.68 9.58
CA ASN A 573 -12.76 -8.87 10.26
C ASN A 573 -12.26 -10.18 9.63
N ALA A 574 -11.98 -10.18 8.32
CA ALA A 574 -11.60 -11.38 7.59
C ALA A 574 -10.09 -11.70 7.61
N ALA A 575 -9.23 -10.69 7.82
CA ALA A 575 -7.78 -10.88 7.77
C ALA A 575 -6.98 -9.93 8.68
N SER A 576 -7.20 -8.61 8.58
CA SER A 576 -6.28 -7.63 9.15
C SER A 576 -6.20 -7.68 10.69
N ASN A 577 -7.31 -8.00 11.37
CA ASN A 577 -7.36 -8.15 12.83
C ASN A 577 -6.45 -9.27 13.35
N TYR A 578 -6.44 -10.44 12.71
CA TYR A 578 -5.61 -11.59 13.11
C TYR A 578 -4.12 -11.29 12.92
N THR A 579 -3.76 -10.67 11.80
CA THR A 579 -2.38 -10.22 11.53
C THR A 579 -1.95 -9.13 12.51
N ALA A 580 -2.76 -8.10 12.74
CA ALA A 580 -2.46 -7.02 13.68
C ALA A 580 -2.27 -7.53 15.12
N ASP A 581 -3.14 -8.44 15.59
CA ASP A 581 -3.05 -9.09 16.89
C ASP A 581 -1.78 -9.94 17.03
N LEU A 582 -1.42 -10.73 16.01
CA LEU A 582 -0.17 -11.50 16.00
C LEU A 582 1.05 -10.58 16.10
N LEU A 583 1.18 -9.59 15.21
CA LEU A 583 2.32 -8.67 15.20
C LEU A 583 2.47 -7.91 16.53
N ASN A 584 1.35 -7.53 17.15
CA ASN A 584 1.30 -6.92 18.49
C ASN A 584 1.85 -7.87 19.57
N LYS A 585 1.38 -9.13 19.60
CA LYS A 585 1.81 -10.14 20.57
C LYS A 585 3.30 -10.46 20.46
N LEU A 586 3.79 -10.62 19.23
CA LEU A 586 5.22 -10.81 18.95
C LEU A 586 6.06 -9.56 19.27
N ALA A 587 5.44 -8.37 19.30
CA ALA A 587 6.05 -7.08 19.59
C ALA A 587 7.21 -6.72 18.62
N LEU A 588 7.07 -7.11 17.36
CA LEU A 588 8.07 -6.93 16.30
C LEU A 588 8.32 -5.47 15.90
N TYR A 589 7.27 -4.64 16.02
CA TYR A 589 7.24 -3.25 15.55
C TYR A 589 7.04 -2.24 16.68
N LYS A 590 7.29 -2.66 17.93
CA LYS A 590 7.03 -1.84 19.11
C LYS A 590 7.97 -0.62 19.12
N ALA A 591 7.41 0.60 19.06
CA ALA A 591 8.17 1.82 18.79
C ALA A 591 9.26 2.17 19.82
N ASP A 592 9.15 1.70 21.07
CA ASP A 592 10.16 1.87 22.12
C ASP A 592 11.19 0.73 22.18
N SER A 593 11.12 -0.25 21.27
CA SER A 593 12.12 -1.32 21.16
C SER A 593 13.30 -0.89 20.30
N ALA A 594 14.51 -0.97 20.86
CA ALA A 594 15.76 -0.73 20.14
C ALA A 594 16.04 -1.78 19.04
N THR A 595 15.32 -2.91 19.04
CA THR A 595 15.42 -3.97 18.02
C THR A 595 14.13 -4.14 17.22
N LYS A 596 13.29 -3.09 17.11
CA LYS A 596 12.11 -3.15 16.23
C LYS A 596 12.53 -3.39 14.77
N ALA A 597 11.64 -4.02 13.99
CA ALA A 597 11.73 -3.97 12.54
C ALA A 597 11.23 -2.61 12.00
N ASP A 598 11.60 -2.27 10.77
CA ASP A 598 11.38 -0.96 10.17
C ASP A 598 10.23 -0.93 9.16
N PHE A 599 9.97 -2.05 8.48
CA PHE A 599 8.88 -2.18 7.52
C PHE A 599 8.23 -3.57 7.55
N ILE A 600 7.09 -3.71 6.88
CA ILE A 600 6.44 -4.99 6.59
C ILE A 600 6.59 -5.27 5.10
N THR A 601 6.98 -6.49 4.73
CA THR A 601 6.98 -6.93 3.34
C THR A 601 5.71 -7.73 3.07
N PHE A 602 4.97 -7.39 2.02
CA PHE A 602 3.84 -8.19 1.56
C PHE A 602 4.18 -8.86 0.23
N THR A 603 3.90 -10.17 0.14
CA THR A 603 4.12 -10.99 -1.05
C THR A 603 2.79 -11.45 -1.64
N LYS A 604 2.79 -11.90 -2.90
CA LYS A 604 1.62 -12.55 -3.52
C LYS A 604 2.07 -13.77 -4.30
N SER A 605 1.53 -14.94 -3.98
CA SER A 605 1.93 -16.18 -4.63
C SER A 605 1.55 -16.22 -6.11
N GLU A 606 2.51 -16.54 -6.97
CA GLU A 606 2.29 -16.76 -8.41
C GLU A 606 1.46 -18.01 -8.74
N THR A 607 1.29 -18.92 -7.78
CA THR A 607 0.45 -20.14 -7.96
C THR A 607 -1.05 -19.85 -7.87
N THR A 608 -1.41 -18.71 -7.25
CA THR A 608 -2.79 -18.22 -7.16
C THR A 608 -3.14 -17.37 -8.39
N ALA A 609 -4.43 -17.17 -8.66
CA ALA A 609 -4.89 -16.40 -9.82
C ALA A 609 -4.46 -14.91 -9.76
N ALA A 610 -4.45 -14.21 -10.90
CA ALA A 610 -4.30 -12.75 -10.87
C ALA A 610 -5.50 -12.11 -10.16
N LEU A 611 -5.24 -11.14 -9.28
CA LEU A 611 -6.30 -10.36 -8.62
C LEU A 611 -6.91 -9.37 -9.63
N SER A 612 -8.24 -9.27 -9.63
CA SER A 612 -8.96 -8.19 -10.31
C SER A 612 -8.78 -6.84 -9.58
N ASN A 613 -9.26 -5.74 -10.16
CA ASN A 613 -9.12 -4.41 -9.56
C ASN A 613 -9.75 -4.29 -8.16
N ASP A 614 -10.93 -4.89 -7.95
CA ASP A 614 -11.62 -4.89 -6.65
C ASP A 614 -10.89 -5.78 -5.63
N GLN A 615 -10.34 -6.91 -6.09
CA GLN A 615 -9.56 -7.82 -5.24
C GLN A 615 -8.20 -7.22 -4.86
N TRP A 616 -7.58 -6.42 -5.75
CA TRP A 616 -6.42 -5.59 -5.39
C TRP A 616 -6.78 -4.46 -4.42
N HIS A 617 -7.98 -3.87 -4.50
CA HIS A 617 -8.45 -2.92 -3.49
C HIS A 617 -8.57 -3.58 -2.11
N ASN A 618 -9.14 -4.80 -2.02
CA ASN A 618 -9.16 -5.59 -0.79
C ASN A 618 -7.74 -5.86 -0.24
N ALA A 619 -6.81 -6.27 -1.11
CA ALA A 619 -5.43 -6.54 -0.74
C ALA A 619 -4.70 -5.28 -0.23
N LEU A 620 -4.88 -4.14 -0.91
CA LEU A 620 -4.29 -2.86 -0.50
C LEU A 620 -4.92 -2.31 0.79
N GLU A 621 -6.21 -2.54 1.03
CA GLU A 621 -6.86 -2.19 2.30
C GLU A 621 -6.33 -3.06 3.46
N TYR A 622 -6.08 -4.36 3.25
CA TYR A 622 -5.38 -5.21 4.23
C TYR A 622 -3.98 -4.70 4.56
N VAL A 623 -3.15 -4.42 3.54
CA VAL A 623 -1.82 -3.84 3.71
C VAL A 623 -1.92 -2.54 4.52
N LYS A 624 -2.85 -1.65 4.16
CA LYS A 624 -3.08 -0.39 4.85
C LYS A 624 -3.48 -0.59 6.31
N GLN A 625 -4.44 -1.46 6.59
CA GLN A 625 -4.94 -1.68 7.96
C GLN A 625 -3.89 -2.30 8.88
N VAL A 626 -3.11 -3.26 8.39
CA VAL A 626 -2.01 -3.88 9.17
C VAL A 626 -0.91 -2.86 9.45
N THR A 627 -0.55 -2.03 8.47
CA THR A 627 0.50 -0.99 8.62
C THR A 627 0.03 0.21 9.44
N ASP A 628 -1.21 0.67 9.32
CA ASP A 628 -1.80 1.71 10.17
C ASP A 628 -1.84 1.27 11.64
N TYR A 629 -2.11 -0.03 11.91
CA TYR A 629 -2.06 -0.61 13.24
C TYR A 629 -0.62 -0.70 13.79
N ALA A 630 0.30 -1.27 12.99
CA ALA A 630 1.69 -1.48 13.38
C ALA A 630 2.54 -0.20 13.37
N LYS A 631 2.04 0.88 12.74
CA LYS A 631 2.68 2.20 12.56
C LYS A 631 4.04 2.12 11.86
N VAL A 632 4.13 1.27 10.83
CA VAL A 632 5.33 1.08 10.01
C VAL A 632 4.96 0.98 8.53
N PRO A 633 5.80 1.47 7.61
CA PRO A 633 5.55 1.42 6.17
C PRO A 633 5.68 -0.01 5.59
N ALA A 634 5.21 -0.19 4.36
CA ALA A 634 5.22 -1.47 3.66
C ALA A 634 6.00 -1.48 2.34
N MET A 635 6.54 -2.65 2.01
CA MET A 635 7.07 -2.98 0.69
C MET A 635 6.21 -4.07 0.07
N LEU A 636 5.91 -4.00 -1.22
CA LEU A 636 5.47 -5.19 -1.97
C LEU A 636 6.70 -5.82 -2.63
N ALA A 637 7.04 -7.06 -2.27
CA ALA A 637 8.19 -7.76 -2.83
C ALA A 637 7.79 -9.12 -3.42
N ASP A 638 8.64 -9.66 -4.30
CA ASP A 638 8.35 -10.85 -5.10
C ASP A 638 6.99 -10.77 -5.81
N MET A 639 6.63 -9.58 -6.31
CA MET A 639 5.34 -9.37 -6.98
C MET A 639 5.34 -10.10 -8.34
N PRO A 640 4.41 -11.03 -8.61
CA PRO A 640 4.36 -11.75 -9.87
C PRO A 640 4.11 -10.79 -11.04
N THR A 641 5.13 -10.57 -11.88
CA THR A 641 5.08 -9.58 -12.97
C THR A 641 3.84 -9.74 -13.84
N ASP A 642 3.54 -10.97 -14.27
CA ASP A 642 2.43 -11.28 -15.18
C ASP A 642 1.04 -11.05 -14.56
N GLN A 643 0.94 -10.97 -13.22
CA GLN A 643 -0.32 -10.76 -12.50
C GLN A 643 -0.50 -9.32 -11.98
N ALA A 644 0.59 -8.67 -11.58
CA ALA A 644 0.56 -7.42 -10.83
C ALA A 644 0.96 -6.18 -11.64
N ALA A 645 1.83 -6.33 -12.66
CA ALA A 645 2.41 -5.19 -13.37
C ALA A 645 1.37 -4.29 -14.04
N ASN A 646 0.33 -4.87 -14.66
CA ASN A 646 -0.71 -4.09 -15.34
C ASN A 646 -1.61 -3.32 -14.38
N TYR A 647 -1.83 -3.80 -13.16
CA TYR A 647 -2.59 -3.06 -12.14
C TYR A 647 -1.77 -1.87 -11.62
N PHE A 648 -0.56 -2.12 -11.13
CA PHE A 648 0.24 -1.06 -10.50
C PHE A 648 0.76 -0.03 -11.50
N MET A 649 1.24 -0.46 -12.66
CA MET A 649 1.82 0.45 -13.66
C MET A 649 0.79 1.00 -14.67
N GLY A 650 -0.41 0.42 -14.73
CA GLY A 650 -1.43 0.76 -15.72
C GLY A 650 -0.98 0.47 -17.15
N ASP A 651 -1.84 0.77 -18.13
CA ASP A 651 -1.45 0.90 -19.54
C ASP A 651 -1.06 2.34 -19.93
N SER A 652 -1.21 3.26 -18.97
CA SER A 652 -0.76 4.65 -19.01
C SER A 652 -0.48 5.10 -17.57
N THR A 653 0.27 6.20 -17.42
CA THR A 653 0.52 6.85 -16.13
C THR A 653 -0.75 7.26 -15.38
N HIS A 654 -1.84 7.57 -16.09
CA HIS A 654 -3.16 7.82 -15.50
C HIS A 654 -3.77 6.57 -14.82
N ASN A 655 -3.60 5.42 -15.47
CA ASN A 655 -4.21 4.15 -15.03
C ASN A 655 -3.37 3.45 -13.94
N ALA A 656 -2.14 3.92 -13.70
CA ALA A 656 -1.22 3.37 -12.70
C ALA A 656 -1.77 3.55 -11.28
N GLN A 657 -1.81 2.47 -10.49
CA GLN A 657 -2.27 2.49 -9.11
C GLN A 657 -1.15 2.80 -8.09
N ILE A 658 0.03 3.27 -8.53
CA ILE A 658 1.16 3.65 -7.66
C ILE A 658 0.76 4.65 -6.57
N ARG A 659 -0.03 5.68 -6.90
CA ARG A 659 -0.51 6.65 -5.89
C ARG A 659 -1.38 5.98 -4.81
N LYS A 660 -2.22 5.02 -5.19
CA LYS A 660 -3.04 4.25 -4.24
C LYS A 660 -2.19 3.31 -3.40
N ALA A 661 -1.17 2.67 -3.98
CA ALA A 661 -0.21 1.89 -3.20
C ALA A 661 0.48 2.77 -2.14
N ALA A 662 0.92 3.97 -2.51
CA ALA A 662 1.47 4.94 -1.57
C ALA A 662 0.46 5.37 -0.48
N PHE A 663 -0.82 5.49 -0.81
CA PHE A 663 -1.88 5.77 0.17
C PHE A 663 -2.12 4.58 1.12
N SER A 664 -1.93 3.36 0.63
CA SER A 664 -1.91 2.10 1.38
C SER A 664 -0.58 1.84 2.09
N ASN A 665 0.13 2.90 2.47
CA ASN A 665 1.39 2.91 3.19
C ASN A 665 2.57 2.16 2.54
N ILE A 666 2.52 1.92 1.21
CA ILE A 666 3.61 1.26 0.48
C ILE A 666 4.64 2.29 0.02
N PHE A 667 5.94 2.04 0.22
CA PHE A 667 7.02 2.89 -0.31
C PHE A 667 7.69 2.31 -1.57
N ALA A 668 7.60 0.99 -1.78
CA ALA A 668 8.25 0.31 -2.90
C ALA A 668 7.48 -0.92 -3.42
N ILE A 669 7.61 -1.19 -4.72
CA ILE A 669 7.16 -2.42 -5.40
C ILE A 669 8.34 -3.05 -6.15
N LEU A 670 8.69 -4.29 -5.77
CA LEU A 670 9.71 -5.11 -6.40
C LEU A 670 9.03 -6.28 -7.13
N PHE A 671 9.09 -6.26 -8.46
CA PHE A 671 8.57 -7.32 -9.33
C PHE A 671 9.58 -8.46 -9.47
N ASN A 672 9.08 -9.69 -9.64
CA ASN A 672 9.91 -10.89 -9.60
C ASN A 672 10.56 -11.29 -10.94
N LYS A 673 10.07 -10.76 -12.07
CA LYS A 673 10.56 -11.11 -13.42
C LYS A 673 10.66 -9.88 -14.31
N ASP A 674 11.72 -9.80 -15.10
CA ASP A 674 11.85 -8.78 -16.14
C ASP A 674 10.97 -9.10 -17.35
N THR A 675 10.30 -8.08 -17.89
CA THR A 675 9.68 -8.13 -19.22
C THR A 675 9.90 -6.79 -19.91
N ALA A 676 10.09 -6.78 -21.23
CA ALA A 676 10.26 -5.53 -21.98
C ALA A 676 9.09 -4.54 -21.78
N THR A 677 7.88 -5.06 -21.55
CA THR A 677 6.69 -4.27 -21.22
C THR A 677 6.82 -3.61 -19.85
N LEU A 678 7.23 -4.36 -18.82
CA LEU A 678 7.44 -3.81 -17.48
C LEU A 678 8.59 -2.79 -17.48
N THR A 679 9.71 -3.09 -18.13
CA THR A 679 10.84 -2.16 -18.26
C THR A 679 10.40 -0.83 -18.86
N GLY A 680 9.69 -0.85 -20.00
CA GLY A 680 9.16 0.36 -20.63
C GLY A 680 8.13 1.11 -19.77
N LYS A 681 7.30 0.41 -19.00
CA LYS A 681 6.36 1.03 -18.04
C LYS A 681 7.10 1.68 -16.86
N ILE A 682 8.17 1.07 -16.35
CA ILE A 682 9.02 1.66 -15.29
C ILE A 682 9.80 2.87 -15.82
N GLU A 683 10.38 2.80 -17.02
CA GLU A 683 11.05 3.94 -17.66
C GLU A 683 10.12 5.16 -17.83
N GLN A 684 8.86 4.94 -18.21
CA GLN A 684 7.84 6.00 -18.24
C GLN A 684 7.57 6.57 -16.85
N TYR A 685 7.45 5.73 -15.83
CA TYR A 685 7.27 6.17 -14.44
C TYR A 685 8.45 7.00 -13.92
N GLN A 686 9.70 6.68 -14.29
CA GLN A 686 10.88 7.45 -13.85
C GLN A 686 10.82 8.94 -14.28
N ALA A 687 10.06 9.29 -15.33
CA ALA A 687 9.88 10.66 -15.79
C ALA A 687 8.94 11.50 -14.91
N ALA A 688 8.07 10.87 -14.11
CA ALA A 688 7.08 11.53 -13.26
C ALA A 688 6.82 10.70 -11.99
N LYS A 689 7.80 10.70 -11.08
CA LYS A 689 7.76 9.91 -9.84
C LYS A 689 6.71 10.44 -8.87
N VAL A 690 6.13 9.53 -8.08
CA VAL A 690 5.28 9.89 -6.95
C VAL A 690 6.18 10.22 -5.75
N PRO A 691 6.14 11.45 -5.20
CA PRO A 691 6.84 11.77 -3.95
C PRO A 691 6.12 11.10 -2.76
N LEU A 692 6.89 10.72 -1.74
CA LEU A 692 6.40 10.04 -0.53
C LEU A 692 6.37 10.95 0.70
N TYR A 693 7.33 11.87 0.79
CA TYR A 693 7.50 12.84 1.87
C TYR A 693 8.40 13.99 1.40
N TYR A 694 8.24 15.16 2.02
CA TYR A 694 9.01 16.36 1.71
C TYR A 694 10.48 16.17 2.15
N VAL A 695 11.42 16.58 1.29
CA VAL A 695 12.86 16.62 1.63
C VAL A 695 13.43 18.00 1.33
N GLY A 696 13.93 18.67 2.37
CA GLY A 696 14.65 19.93 2.28
C GLY A 696 15.37 20.21 3.59
N GLU A 697 16.03 21.37 3.70
CA GLU A 697 16.19 21.98 5.03
C GLU A 697 14.79 22.11 5.65
N GLU A 698 14.70 21.95 6.98
CA GLU A 698 13.42 22.10 7.67
C GLU A 698 12.74 23.38 7.20
N LEU A 699 11.41 23.35 7.15
CA LEU A 699 10.65 24.57 7.25
C LEU A 699 10.71 25.03 8.71
N GLU A 700 11.93 25.37 9.14
CA GLU A 700 12.15 26.29 10.24
C GLU A 700 11.18 27.45 10.04
N LYS A 701 10.72 28.02 11.15
CA LYS A 701 9.87 29.21 11.14
C LYS A 701 10.68 30.44 10.75
N GLY A 702 11.21 30.42 9.52
CA GLY A 702 11.78 31.54 8.81
C GLY A 702 10.82 32.70 8.88
N SER A 703 11.39 33.89 8.99
CA SER A 703 10.63 35.12 9.19
C SER A 703 9.52 35.27 8.14
N LEU A 704 8.25 35.19 8.58
CA LEU A 704 7.05 35.28 7.75
C LEU A 704 7.14 36.38 6.68
N THR A 705 7.68 37.53 7.06
CA THR A 705 8.03 38.62 6.14
C THR A 705 9.47 39.07 6.36
N ARG A 706 10.05 39.82 5.41
CA ARG A 706 11.35 40.51 5.63
C ARG A 706 11.34 41.59 6.74
N ILE A 707 10.18 41.91 7.32
CA ILE A 707 10.01 42.99 8.30
C ILE A 707 9.94 42.39 9.72
N GLU A 708 11.07 42.37 10.44
CA GLU A 708 11.17 41.81 11.80
C GLU A 708 10.10 42.38 12.75
N ALA A 709 9.83 43.68 12.67
CA ALA A 709 8.81 44.36 13.47
C ALA A 709 7.38 43.86 13.21
N LEU A 710 7.07 43.41 11.98
CA LEU A 710 5.80 42.78 11.64
C LEU A 710 5.72 41.38 12.23
N ASN A 711 6.74 40.55 12.00
CA ASN A 711 6.79 39.17 12.48
C ASN A 711 6.65 39.12 14.01
N LYS A 712 7.38 39.99 14.72
CA LYS A 712 7.30 40.11 16.18
C LYS A 712 5.94 40.62 16.65
N ALA A 713 5.29 41.52 15.91
CA ALA A 713 3.95 41.99 16.24
C ALA A 713 2.89 40.90 16.04
N LEU A 714 3.04 40.05 15.02
CA LEU A 714 2.15 38.92 14.75
C LEU A 714 2.36 37.79 15.77
N ALA A 715 3.61 37.41 16.09
CA ALA A 715 3.89 36.44 17.14
C ALA A 715 3.32 36.89 18.51
N ASN A 716 3.55 38.15 18.90
CA ASN A 716 2.99 38.71 20.13
C ASN A 716 1.45 38.83 20.14
N ALA A 717 0.77 38.66 19.00
CA ALA A 717 -0.68 38.71 18.91
C ALA A 717 -1.37 37.40 19.31
N GLU A 718 -0.62 36.30 19.46
CA GLU A 718 -1.17 34.95 19.74
C GLU A 718 -2.23 34.93 20.84
N ASN A 719 -1.87 35.41 22.05
CA ASN A 719 -2.78 35.35 23.18
C ASN A 719 -4.08 36.16 22.97
N VAL A 720 -4.00 37.33 22.35
CA VAL A 720 -5.18 38.18 22.08
C VAL A 720 -6.01 37.64 20.91
N MET A 721 -5.38 37.04 19.90
CA MET A 721 -6.10 36.43 18.79
C MET A 721 -6.85 35.18 19.24
N ASP A 722 -6.20 34.27 19.95
CA ASP A 722 -6.82 33.04 20.45
C ASP A 722 -7.94 33.28 21.47
N ASN A 723 -7.80 34.30 22.34
CA ASN A 723 -8.72 34.52 23.46
C ASN A 723 -9.73 35.66 23.25
N GLU A 724 -9.61 36.48 22.19
CA GLU A 724 -10.52 37.59 21.93
C GLU A 724 -10.99 37.73 20.47
N ALA A 725 -10.39 37.02 19.51
CA ALA A 725 -10.82 37.02 18.11
C ALA A 725 -11.31 35.64 17.64
N PHE A 726 -10.55 34.58 17.89
CA PHE A 726 -10.88 33.20 17.48
C PHE A 726 -11.85 32.55 18.48
N LEU A 727 -13.03 33.16 18.62
CA LEU A 727 -14.09 32.74 19.52
C LEU A 727 -15.18 31.97 18.76
N TYR A 728 -15.81 31.01 19.46
CA TYR A 728 -16.99 30.30 18.97
C TYR A 728 -18.18 30.47 19.91
N GLU A 729 -19.37 30.36 19.33
CA GLU A 729 -20.63 30.46 20.07
C GLU A 729 -21.00 29.10 20.67
N THR A 730 -21.07 29.03 22.00
CA THR A 730 -21.54 27.83 22.71
C THR A 730 -23.07 27.70 22.62
N PRO A 731 -23.64 26.53 22.93
CA PRO A 731 -25.10 26.34 22.98
C PRO A 731 -25.81 27.16 24.07
N GLN A 732 -25.06 27.87 24.90
CA GLN A 732 -25.54 28.81 25.93
C GLN A 732 -25.41 30.27 25.46
N SER A 733 -25.12 30.50 24.18
CA SER A 733 -24.78 31.81 23.57
C SER A 733 -23.65 32.54 24.30
N GLN A 734 -22.67 31.78 24.79
CA GLN A 734 -21.41 32.33 25.32
C GLN A 734 -20.36 32.29 24.21
N TRP A 735 -19.44 33.26 24.20
CA TRP A 735 -18.30 33.26 23.30
C TRP A 735 -17.06 32.81 24.05
N ILE A 736 -16.43 31.70 23.63
CA ILE A 736 -15.23 31.13 24.26
C ILE A 736 -14.18 30.77 23.21
N PRO A 737 -12.89 30.64 23.58
CA PRO A 737 -11.81 30.34 22.64
C PRO A 737 -12.04 29.06 21.83
N SER A 738 -11.77 29.13 20.53
CA SER A 738 -11.80 27.99 19.60
C SER A 738 -10.84 26.89 20.05
N THR A 739 -11.28 25.64 19.89
CA THR A 739 -10.43 24.46 20.13
C THR A 739 -9.85 23.90 18.83
N VAL A 740 -10.43 24.25 17.67
CA VAL A 740 -10.03 23.76 16.34
C VAL A 740 -9.05 24.70 15.63
N TYR A 741 -9.18 26.01 15.87
CA TYR A 741 -8.46 27.06 15.16
C TYR A 741 -7.60 27.87 16.12
N LYS A 742 -6.27 27.87 15.88
CA LYS A 742 -5.26 28.58 16.69
C LYS A 742 -4.46 29.56 15.84
N TRP A 743 -3.97 30.61 16.48
CA TRP A 743 -3.19 31.67 15.85
C TRP A 743 -1.83 31.18 15.35
N ASN A 744 -1.14 30.31 16.10
CA ASN A 744 0.13 29.75 15.63
C ASN A 744 -0.09 28.92 14.34
N ASP A 745 -1.05 28.01 14.30
CA ASP A 745 -1.41 27.22 13.11
C ASP A 745 -1.76 28.12 11.91
N PHE A 746 -2.40 29.27 12.17
CA PHE A 746 -2.67 30.27 11.12
C PHE A 746 -1.39 30.92 10.60
N LEU A 747 -0.47 31.31 11.49
CA LEU A 747 0.80 31.91 11.08
C LEU A 747 1.68 30.93 10.31
N ASP A 748 1.68 29.65 10.68
CA ASP A 748 2.42 28.60 9.98
C ASP A 748 1.86 28.40 8.55
N GLY A 749 0.54 28.31 8.42
CA GLY A 749 -0.13 28.22 7.11
C GLY A 749 0.03 29.49 6.27
N LEU A 750 -0.01 30.66 6.88
CA LEU A 750 0.26 31.94 6.21
C LEU A 750 1.73 32.04 5.76
N ASN A 751 2.67 31.46 6.52
CA ASN A 751 4.08 31.42 6.16
C ASN A 751 4.31 30.60 4.89
N ALA A 752 3.75 29.38 4.83
CA ALA A 752 3.77 28.56 3.61
C ALA A 752 3.15 29.32 2.41
N MET A 753 1.97 29.90 2.59
CA MET A 753 1.24 30.58 1.51
C MET A 753 1.86 31.92 1.07
N HIS A 754 2.59 32.63 1.94
CA HIS A 754 3.30 33.85 1.57
C HIS A 754 4.66 33.56 0.93
N ASN A 755 5.49 32.71 1.55
CA ASN A 755 6.87 32.52 1.12
C ASN A 755 7.02 31.48 0.00
N ILE A 756 6.22 30.42 0.01
CA ILE A 756 6.23 29.37 -1.03
C ILE A 756 5.13 29.67 -2.06
N GLY A 757 3.88 29.79 -1.60
CA GLY A 757 2.71 29.89 -2.47
C GLY A 757 2.31 28.58 -3.13
N VAL A 758 1.27 28.63 -3.96
CA VAL A 758 0.65 27.47 -4.63
C VAL A 758 0.23 27.89 -6.04
N ALA A 759 0.55 27.09 -7.06
CA ALA A 759 0.33 27.45 -8.48
C ALA A 759 0.94 28.82 -8.86
N GLY A 760 2.11 29.15 -8.30
CA GLY A 760 2.75 30.47 -8.45
C GLY A 760 2.11 31.61 -7.64
N ASN A 761 0.88 31.44 -7.15
CA ASN A 761 0.15 32.45 -6.39
C ASN A 761 0.61 32.46 -4.92
N LYS A 762 0.89 33.66 -4.40
CA LYS A 762 1.36 33.87 -3.01
C LYS A 762 0.41 34.79 -2.28
N PHE A 763 0.17 34.53 -0.99
CA PHE A 763 -0.66 35.41 -0.17
C PHE A 763 0.02 36.77 -0.02
N TRP A 764 -0.55 37.79 -0.63
CA TRP A 764 0.07 39.11 -0.67
C TRP A 764 0.04 39.82 0.70
N LEU A 765 1.21 40.21 1.19
CA LEU A 765 1.40 40.96 2.44
C LEU A 765 2.19 42.28 2.25
N LEU A 766 3.03 42.39 1.21
CA LEU A 766 4.03 43.45 1.06
C LEU A 766 4.01 44.06 -0.35
N ASN A 767 4.27 45.36 -0.44
CA ASN A 767 4.63 46.08 -1.65
C ASN A 767 6.10 46.54 -1.57
N ASP A 768 6.90 46.21 -2.58
CA ASP A 768 8.31 46.62 -2.66
C ASP A 768 8.51 48.13 -2.87
N GLU A 769 7.50 48.83 -3.36
CA GLU A 769 7.51 50.30 -3.53
C GLU A 769 7.12 51.07 -2.27
N ALA A 770 6.61 50.39 -1.23
CA ALA A 770 6.12 51.00 0.00
C ALA A 770 7.13 50.89 1.15
N ASP A 771 7.08 51.85 2.08
CA ASP A 771 7.89 51.77 3.31
C ASP A 771 7.37 50.70 4.29
N ASP A 772 8.22 50.29 5.23
CA ASP A 772 7.90 49.24 6.21
C ASP A 772 6.65 49.53 7.05
N ALA A 773 6.38 50.79 7.38
CA ALA A 773 5.22 51.16 8.19
C ALA A 773 3.90 51.01 7.40
N THR A 774 3.94 51.36 6.11
CA THR A 774 2.85 51.16 5.17
C THR A 774 2.65 49.66 4.90
N ASN A 775 3.72 48.91 4.69
CA ASN A 775 3.70 47.45 4.51
C ASN A 775 3.17 46.69 5.74
N ILE A 776 3.56 47.08 6.95
CA ILE A 776 2.95 46.58 8.21
C ILE A 776 1.43 46.78 8.22
N THR A 777 0.94 47.88 7.63
CA THR A 777 -0.49 48.18 7.55
C THR A 777 -1.18 47.35 6.46
N TYR A 778 -0.60 47.24 5.26
CA TYR A 778 -1.11 46.36 4.19
C TYR A 778 -1.24 44.90 4.67
N ALA A 779 -0.18 44.34 5.26
CA ALA A 779 -0.18 42.96 5.77
C ALA A 779 -1.30 42.71 6.79
N LYS A 780 -1.47 43.62 7.77
CA LYS A 780 -2.51 43.50 8.81
C LYS A 780 -3.92 43.65 8.25
N VAL A 781 -4.11 44.47 7.22
CA VAL A 781 -5.40 44.61 6.52
C VAL A 781 -5.72 43.36 5.69
N ALA A 782 -4.75 42.79 4.97
CA ALA A 782 -4.94 41.55 4.22
C ALA A 782 -5.28 40.37 5.15
N ILE A 783 -4.53 40.22 6.25
CA ILE A 783 -4.80 39.22 7.30
C ILE A 783 -6.20 39.41 7.90
N ALA A 784 -6.57 40.65 8.26
CA ALA A 784 -7.89 40.93 8.82
C ALA A 784 -9.04 40.64 7.84
N ALA A 785 -8.86 40.95 6.55
CA ALA A 785 -9.87 40.73 5.53
C ALA A 785 -10.17 39.24 5.32
N PHE A 786 -9.13 38.40 5.27
CA PHE A 786 -9.24 36.94 5.24
C PHE A 786 -9.92 36.41 6.52
N LEU A 787 -9.39 36.77 7.70
CA LEU A 787 -9.88 36.25 8.97
C LEU A 787 -11.32 36.68 9.28
N ALA A 788 -11.77 37.83 8.79
CA ALA A 788 -13.16 38.26 8.91
C ALA A 788 -14.16 37.25 8.30
N GLN A 789 -13.78 36.64 7.16
CA GLN A 789 -14.55 35.60 6.50
C GLN A 789 -14.46 34.30 7.29
N SER A 790 -13.23 33.85 7.60
CA SER A 790 -12.94 32.67 8.43
C SER A 790 -13.74 32.64 9.73
N MET A 791 -13.83 33.78 10.42
CA MET A 791 -14.61 33.95 11.65
C MET A 791 -16.10 33.74 11.45
N GLN A 792 -16.66 34.18 10.31
CA GLN A 792 -18.08 34.02 10.01
C GLN A 792 -18.43 32.64 9.42
N GLU A 793 -17.55 32.03 8.61
CA GLU A 793 -17.84 30.73 8.00
C GLU A 793 -17.63 29.55 8.97
N THR A 794 -16.52 29.51 9.73
CA THR A 794 -16.11 28.28 10.43
C THR A 794 -15.76 28.47 11.90
N ILE A 795 -14.97 29.49 12.26
CA ILE A 795 -14.45 29.62 13.63
C ILE A 795 -15.59 29.81 14.63
N ARG A 796 -16.63 30.59 14.28
CA ARG A 796 -17.82 30.79 15.13
C ARG A 796 -18.57 29.50 15.51
N TYR A 797 -18.39 28.42 14.75
CA TYR A 797 -19.02 27.12 14.98
C TYR A 797 -18.07 26.10 15.63
N ASN A 798 -16.77 26.43 15.75
CA ASN A 798 -15.71 25.52 16.21
C ASN A 798 -15.68 24.20 15.41
N ALA A 799 -15.89 24.31 14.09
CA ALA A 799 -15.93 23.19 13.16
C ALA A 799 -15.01 23.46 11.97
N CYS A 800 -14.21 22.46 11.59
CA CYS A 800 -13.40 22.42 10.38
C CYS A 800 -14.18 21.80 9.21
N ASP A 801 -15.02 20.81 9.49
CA ASP A 801 -15.92 20.17 8.55
C ASP A 801 -17.27 20.89 8.47
N GLU A 802 -17.93 20.74 7.33
CA GLU A 802 -19.25 21.32 7.06
C GLU A 802 -20.34 20.74 7.98
N ASN A 803 -21.15 21.63 8.53
CA ASN A 803 -22.32 21.26 9.31
C ASN A 803 -23.50 20.92 8.39
N ASN A 804 -24.31 19.93 8.77
CA ASN A 804 -25.56 19.67 8.07
C ASN A 804 -26.57 20.81 8.35
N TRP A 805 -26.80 21.66 7.35
CA TRP A 805 -27.77 22.76 7.35
C TRP A 805 -29.03 22.45 6.53
N SER A 806 -29.09 21.25 5.95
CA SER A 806 -30.15 20.87 5.01
C SER A 806 -31.46 20.62 5.75
N GLU A 807 -32.48 21.41 5.41
CA GLU A 807 -33.82 21.37 6.01
C GLU A 807 -34.90 21.52 4.94
N VAL A 808 -36.12 21.02 5.19
CA VAL A 808 -37.24 21.11 4.24
C VAL A 808 -37.55 22.56 3.86
N LYS A 809 -37.36 23.49 4.80
CA LYS A 809 -37.52 24.94 4.57
C LYS A 809 -36.54 25.53 3.54
N TYR A 810 -35.46 24.80 3.23
CA TYR A 810 -34.46 25.14 2.22
C TYR A 810 -34.49 24.19 0.99
N GLY A 811 -35.53 23.35 0.86
CA GLY A 811 -35.73 22.48 -0.30
C GLY A 811 -35.16 21.07 -0.18
N ALA A 812 -34.64 20.68 1.00
CA ALA A 812 -34.23 19.30 1.24
C ALA A 812 -35.44 18.33 1.35
N PRO A 813 -35.29 17.02 1.06
CA PRO A 813 -36.39 16.06 1.13
C PRO A 813 -36.87 15.77 2.57
N ALA A 814 -36.02 16.03 3.55
CA ALA A 814 -36.32 15.95 4.98
C ALA A 814 -35.49 17.00 5.76
N ASP A 815 -35.70 17.10 7.08
CA ASP A 815 -34.81 17.85 7.95
C ASP A 815 -33.60 17.00 8.33
N TYR A 816 -32.40 17.57 8.15
CA TYR A 816 -31.09 16.95 8.33
C TYR A 816 -30.91 15.58 7.64
N PRO A 817 -31.16 15.48 6.32
CA PRO A 817 -30.90 14.27 5.55
C PRO A 817 -29.42 13.90 5.63
N MET A 818 -29.11 12.60 5.73
CA MET A 818 -27.72 12.12 5.73
C MET A 818 -27.02 12.41 4.39
N SER A 819 -27.76 12.51 3.28
CA SER A 819 -27.21 12.88 1.96
C SER A 819 -26.66 14.31 1.87
N ALA A 820 -26.78 15.12 2.92
CA ALA A 820 -26.11 16.43 3.02
C ALA A 820 -24.58 16.34 2.84
N SER A 821 -23.96 15.18 3.07
CA SER A 821 -22.53 14.91 2.78
C SER A 821 -22.18 14.95 1.28
N CYS A 822 -23.19 14.80 0.42
CA CYS A 822 -23.07 14.82 -1.04
C CYS A 822 -23.27 16.22 -1.62
N GLY A 823 -23.94 17.12 -0.88
CA GLY A 823 -24.31 18.45 -1.31
C GLY A 823 -25.42 19.06 -0.47
N GLN A 824 -25.40 20.38 -0.29
CA GLN A 824 -26.41 21.12 0.46
C GLN A 824 -26.99 22.28 -0.36
N LEU A 825 -28.21 22.71 -0.05
CA LEU A 825 -28.91 23.82 -0.75
C LEU A 825 -29.05 23.60 -2.28
N GLY A 826 -29.19 22.35 -2.71
CA GLY A 826 -29.31 21.96 -4.12
C GLY A 826 -27.97 21.79 -4.86
N GLN A 827 -26.85 21.98 -4.19
CA GLN A 827 -25.51 21.71 -4.71
C GLN A 827 -25.25 20.19 -4.81
N LYS A 828 -24.28 19.78 -5.64
CA LYS A 828 -23.78 18.39 -5.73
C LYS A 828 -22.26 18.39 -5.79
N TYR A 829 -21.61 18.15 -4.66
CA TYR A 829 -20.16 18.32 -4.50
C TYR A 829 -19.33 17.30 -5.29
N ALA A 830 -19.88 16.12 -5.56
CA ALA A 830 -19.26 15.14 -6.47
C ALA A 830 -19.30 15.59 -7.95
N ASP A 831 -20.18 16.52 -8.32
CA ASP A 831 -20.24 17.06 -9.69
C ASP A 831 -19.36 18.31 -9.86
N TYR A 832 -18.79 18.84 -8.76
CA TYR A 832 -17.86 19.98 -8.79
C TYR A 832 -16.52 19.54 -9.36
N GLY A 833 -16.35 19.77 -10.67
CA GLY A 833 -15.26 19.21 -11.44
C GLY A 833 -15.68 18.63 -12.79
N VAL A 834 -16.98 18.46 -13.04
CA VAL A 834 -17.48 17.99 -14.34
C VAL A 834 -17.74 19.19 -15.25
N ASN A 835 -17.21 19.15 -16.47
CA ASN A 835 -17.58 20.08 -17.53
C ASN A 835 -19.05 19.81 -17.97
N PRO A 836 -19.95 20.80 -17.91
CA PRO A 836 -21.37 20.61 -18.23
C PRO A 836 -21.64 20.36 -19.73
N ASP A 837 -20.76 20.79 -20.63
CA ASP A 837 -20.92 20.64 -22.08
C ASP A 837 -20.34 19.30 -22.59
N SER A 838 -19.20 18.84 -22.03
CA SER A 838 -18.54 17.60 -22.45
C SER A 838 -18.90 16.38 -21.59
N GLY A 839 -19.35 16.59 -20.36
CA GLY A 839 -19.58 15.54 -19.36
C GLY A 839 -18.32 14.89 -18.81
N LEU A 840 -17.13 15.43 -19.12
CA LEU A 840 -15.84 14.93 -18.64
C LEU A 840 -15.39 15.68 -17.39
N ASP A 841 -14.55 15.02 -16.58
CA ASP A 841 -13.87 15.67 -15.45
C ASP A 841 -12.78 16.64 -15.95
N TYR A 842 -12.70 17.81 -15.31
CA TYR A 842 -11.60 18.76 -15.48
C TYR A 842 -10.28 18.16 -14.99
N ALA A 843 -9.17 18.65 -15.54
CA ALA A 843 -7.84 18.05 -15.35
C ALA A 843 -7.36 17.89 -13.90
N TYR A 844 -7.82 18.74 -12.97
CA TYR A 844 -7.47 18.71 -11.55
C TYR A 844 -8.58 18.14 -10.66
N SER A 845 -9.61 17.50 -11.23
CA SER A 845 -10.67 16.88 -10.44
C SER A 845 -10.22 15.54 -9.87
N CYS A 846 -10.29 15.39 -8.54
CA CYS A 846 -10.07 14.10 -7.91
C CYS A 846 -10.96 13.03 -8.58
N PRO A 847 -10.46 11.80 -8.79
CA PRO A 847 -11.29 10.68 -9.24
C PRO A 847 -12.48 10.47 -8.29
N ARG A 848 -13.63 10.04 -8.82
CA ARG A 848 -14.72 9.54 -7.96
C ARG A 848 -14.30 8.23 -7.32
N ASP A 849 -14.57 8.07 -6.04
CA ASP A 849 -14.33 6.84 -5.30
C ASP A 849 -15.60 6.39 -4.55
N ASN A 850 -16.27 5.39 -5.12
CA ASN A 850 -17.45 4.77 -4.51
C ASN A 850 -17.09 3.83 -3.35
N LYS A 851 -15.80 3.58 -3.10
CA LYS A 851 -15.29 2.81 -1.95
C LYS A 851 -14.89 3.70 -0.76
N MET A 852 -15.02 5.03 -0.88
CA MET A 852 -14.63 5.96 0.18
C MET A 852 -15.51 5.80 1.45
N GLU A 853 -14.85 5.51 2.58
CA GLU A 853 -15.45 5.46 3.92
C GLU A 853 -14.82 6.53 4.82
N VAL A 854 -15.55 7.64 5.03
CA VAL A 854 -15.05 8.79 5.81
C VAL A 854 -16.17 9.46 6.59
N SER A 855 -15.88 9.83 7.83
CA SER A 855 -16.72 10.65 8.70
C SER A 855 -16.09 12.03 8.90
N ALA A 856 -16.91 13.07 9.04
CA ALA A 856 -16.44 14.35 9.57
C ALA A 856 -16.01 14.19 11.05
N LEU A 857 -14.97 14.91 11.45
CA LEU A 857 -14.44 14.87 12.83
C LEU A 857 -15.05 15.97 13.69
N THR A 858 -15.38 17.08 13.05
CA THR A 858 -15.92 18.26 13.70
C THR A 858 -17.32 18.55 13.17
N HIS A 859 -18.13 19.18 14.02
CA HIS A 859 -19.50 19.58 13.71
C HIS A 859 -19.98 20.54 14.82
N ALA A 860 -21.12 21.17 14.60
CA ALA A 860 -21.70 22.14 15.52
C ALA A 860 -22.32 21.46 16.74
N LYS A 861 -22.28 22.15 17.89
CA LYS A 861 -22.47 21.52 19.21
C LYS A 861 -23.76 21.92 19.93
N TRP A 862 -24.73 22.53 19.24
CA TRP A 862 -26.01 22.95 19.85
C TRP A 862 -26.86 21.76 20.34
N TYR A 863 -27.90 22.04 21.13
CA TYR A 863 -28.75 20.99 21.69
C TYR A 863 -29.48 20.24 20.56
N GLY A 864 -29.19 18.94 20.41
CA GLY A 864 -29.73 18.13 19.32
C GLY A 864 -29.13 18.46 17.93
N ALA A 865 -27.95 19.07 17.88
CA ALA A 865 -27.25 19.35 16.64
C ALA A 865 -27.07 18.11 15.77
N PRO A 866 -27.09 18.25 14.43
CA PRO A 866 -26.80 17.14 13.52
C PRO A 866 -25.45 16.49 13.84
N ALA A 867 -25.44 15.16 13.74
CA ALA A 867 -24.20 14.40 13.75
C ALA A 867 -23.25 14.86 12.63
N PRO A 868 -21.94 14.61 12.79
CA PRO A 868 -20.98 14.75 11.71
C PRO A 868 -21.46 14.04 10.43
N VAL A 869 -21.32 14.72 9.28
CA VAL A 869 -21.64 14.17 7.96
C VAL A 869 -20.68 13.04 7.58
N PHE A 870 -21.11 12.14 6.69
CA PHE A 870 -20.31 10.97 6.32
C PHE A 870 -20.55 10.48 4.89
N ALA A 871 -19.58 9.73 4.36
CA ALA A 871 -19.69 8.97 3.12
C ALA A 871 -19.32 7.51 3.37
N ALA A 872 -20.04 6.60 2.71
CA ALA A 872 -19.86 5.15 2.80
C ALA A 872 -20.37 4.47 1.52
N PRO A 873 -19.79 3.32 1.12
CA PRO A 873 -20.31 2.49 0.05
C PRO A 873 -21.71 1.96 0.37
N ASN A 874 -22.58 1.82 -0.63
CA ASN A 874 -23.90 1.21 -0.42
C ASN A 874 -23.78 -0.19 0.17
N ALA A 875 -22.80 -0.99 -0.30
CA ALA A 875 -22.58 -2.35 0.21
C ALA A 875 -22.33 -2.41 1.74
N VAL A 876 -21.66 -1.41 2.34
CA VAL A 876 -21.45 -1.33 3.80
C VAL A 876 -22.75 -1.04 4.54
N LEU A 877 -23.60 -0.19 3.96
CA LEU A 877 -24.88 0.20 4.56
C LEU A 877 -25.96 -0.88 4.35
N GLU A 878 -25.94 -1.59 3.22
CA GLU A 878 -26.83 -2.71 2.91
C GLU A 878 -26.54 -3.94 3.77
N GLU A 879 -25.27 -4.33 3.95
CA GLU A 879 -24.84 -5.41 4.86
C GLU A 879 -25.39 -5.21 6.29
N ARG A 880 -25.56 -3.94 6.69
CA ARG A 880 -26.03 -3.54 8.02
C ARG A 880 -27.52 -3.22 8.09
N GLY A 881 -28.27 -3.36 6.99
CA GLY A 881 -29.70 -3.04 6.93
C GLY A 881 -30.03 -1.56 7.10
N LEU A 882 -29.09 -0.66 6.80
CA LEU A 882 -29.21 0.79 7.00
C LEU A 882 -29.81 1.53 5.79
N LEU A 883 -30.02 0.86 4.65
CA LEU A 883 -30.69 1.43 3.49
C LEU A 883 -32.17 1.00 3.42
N VAL A 884 -33.04 1.95 3.08
CA VAL A 884 -34.45 1.70 2.75
C VAL A 884 -34.68 2.10 1.29
N ASN A 885 -35.00 1.12 0.44
CA ASN A 885 -35.10 1.28 -1.02
C ASN A 885 -33.83 1.88 -1.69
N GLY A 886 -32.63 1.55 -1.18
CA GLY A 886 -31.36 2.10 -1.68
C GLY A 886 -31.06 3.53 -1.23
N HIS A 887 -31.77 4.04 -0.22
CA HIS A 887 -31.60 5.40 0.31
C HIS A 887 -31.28 5.39 1.80
N VAL A 888 -30.45 6.33 2.22
CA VAL A 888 -30.21 6.60 3.65
C VAL A 888 -31.35 7.42 4.24
N GLY A 889 -31.46 7.43 5.57
CA GLY A 889 -32.44 8.22 6.28
C GLY A 889 -31.93 9.61 6.66
N ARG A 890 -32.13 10.04 7.91
CA ARG A 890 -31.82 11.41 8.37
C ARG A 890 -31.41 11.43 9.84
N TRP A 891 -30.84 12.56 10.28
CA TRP A 891 -30.75 12.87 11.69
C TRP A 891 -32.11 13.38 12.21
N THR A 892 -32.49 12.97 13.42
CA THR A 892 -33.52 13.69 14.19
C THR A 892 -32.88 14.33 15.40
N ASN A 893 -33.31 15.55 15.75
CA ASN A 893 -32.97 16.21 17.01
C ASN A 893 -33.87 15.77 18.20
N SER A 894 -34.74 14.78 17.98
CA SER A 894 -35.65 14.22 19.00
C SER A 894 -34.89 13.39 20.05
N GLY A 895 -35.55 13.16 21.19
CA GLY A 895 -34.98 12.39 22.30
C GLY A 895 -34.11 13.22 23.25
N HIS A 896 -33.56 12.56 24.26
CA HIS A 896 -32.64 13.15 25.22
C HIS A 896 -31.65 12.08 25.69
N CYS A 897 -30.38 12.43 25.74
CA CYS A 897 -29.32 11.57 26.25
C CYS A 897 -29.19 11.79 27.76
N ASN A 898 -29.55 10.78 28.55
CA ASN A 898 -29.48 10.85 30.01
C ASN A 898 -28.02 11.03 30.50
N ASP A 899 -27.11 10.31 29.84
CA ASP A 899 -25.67 10.43 30.02
C ASP A 899 -25.09 11.14 28.79
N VAL A 900 -24.24 12.15 29.02
CA VAL A 900 -23.59 12.92 27.95
C VAL A 900 -22.18 12.33 27.75
N PRO A 901 -21.82 11.87 26.55
CA PRO A 901 -20.53 11.19 26.32
C PRO A 901 -19.37 12.19 26.44
N GLU A 902 -18.40 11.89 27.32
CA GLU A 902 -17.12 12.60 27.39
C GLU A 902 -16.12 12.09 26.35
N ASN A 903 -16.22 10.80 25.98
CA ASN A 903 -15.43 10.12 24.95
C ASN A 903 -16.35 9.39 23.96
N VAL A 904 -15.82 9.07 22.77
CA VAL A 904 -16.49 8.21 21.78
C VAL A 904 -15.49 7.23 21.15
N ASP A 905 -16.01 6.13 20.63
CA ASP A 905 -15.21 5.14 19.91
C ASP A 905 -14.78 5.71 18.54
N THR A 906 -13.49 6.05 18.42
CA THR A 906 -12.88 6.64 17.23
C THR A 906 -12.50 5.62 16.16
N SER A 907 -12.45 4.33 16.49
CA SER A 907 -12.24 3.24 15.51
C SER A 907 -13.48 3.05 14.64
N LYS A 908 -14.66 3.32 15.21
CA LYS A 908 -15.95 3.34 14.53
C LYS A 908 -16.16 4.63 13.73
N GLN A 909 -16.68 4.48 12.53
CA GLN A 909 -17.27 5.56 11.75
C GLN A 909 -18.51 6.12 12.48
N VAL A 910 -18.89 7.36 12.19
CA VAL A 910 -19.94 8.08 12.94
C VAL A 910 -21.28 7.34 12.95
N TRP A 911 -21.61 6.65 11.85
CA TRP A 911 -22.85 5.89 11.68
C TRP A 911 -22.87 4.51 12.37
N GLU A 912 -21.73 4.05 12.90
CA GLU A 912 -21.60 2.76 13.61
C GLU A 912 -21.62 2.90 15.14
N ARG A 913 -21.54 4.14 15.64
CA ARG A 913 -21.49 4.44 17.07
C ARG A 913 -22.87 4.32 17.71
N ASP A 914 -22.88 3.86 18.95
CA ASP A 914 -24.09 3.66 19.75
C ASP A 914 -24.97 4.93 19.81
N GLU A 915 -26.28 4.74 19.99
CA GLU A 915 -27.21 5.83 20.29
C GLU A 915 -26.72 6.66 21.49
N CYS A 916 -26.83 7.99 21.40
CA CYS A 916 -26.27 8.93 22.37
C CYS A 916 -24.74 8.92 22.57
N LYS A 917 -23.97 8.21 21.72
CA LYS A 917 -22.49 8.21 21.68
C LYS A 917 -21.91 8.51 20.29
N THR A 918 -22.70 9.14 19.42
CA THR A 918 -22.31 9.52 18.05
C THR A 918 -21.15 10.53 18.05
N TYR A 919 -21.16 11.47 18.99
CA TYR A 919 -20.14 12.52 19.15
C TYR A 919 -20.00 12.98 20.61
N VAL A 920 -18.82 13.49 20.99
CA VAL A 920 -18.54 13.99 22.35
C VAL A 920 -19.44 15.20 22.67
N GLY A 921 -20.13 15.14 23.81
CA GLY A 921 -21.06 16.19 24.26
C GLY A 921 -22.49 16.09 23.71
N GLN A 922 -22.87 14.96 23.09
CA GLN A 922 -24.23 14.70 22.61
C GLN A 922 -25.28 14.77 23.75
N LYS A 923 -26.34 15.56 23.54
CA LYS A 923 -27.41 15.80 24.54
C LYS A 923 -28.80 15.34 24.10
N ALA A 924 -28.96 15.15 22.80
CA ALA A 924 -30.20 14.74 22.13
C ALA A 924 -29.86 14.36 20.68
N GLY A 925 -30.82 13.72 20.03
CA GLY A 925 -30.74 13.35 18.62
C GLY A 925 -30.09 12.00 18.36
N THR A 926 -30.49 11.40 17.23
CA THR A 926 -30.12 10.06 16.81
C THR A 926 -30.32 9.92 15.29
N PHE A 927 -29.71 8.89 14.69
CA PHE A 927 -29.92 8.53 13.29
C PHE A 927 -31.24 7.77 13.13
N LEU A 928 -32.07 8.17 12.16
CA LEU A 928 -33.26 7.44 11.72
C LEU A 928 -33.01 6.91 10.32
N TRP A 929 -32.99 5.58 10.15
CA TRP A 929 -32.76 4.92 8.87
C TRP A 929 -34.09 4.64 8.15
N ASP A 930 -34.79 5.72 7.78
CA ASP A 930 -36.16 5.70 7.22
C ASP A 930 -36.22 5.92 5.69
N GLY A 931 -35.07 6.01 5.02
CA GLY A 931 -34.96 6.30 3.57
C GLY A 931 -35.28 7.75 3.18
N SER A 932 -35.51 8.64 4.15
CA SER A 932 -35.99 10.00 3.91
C SER A 932 -35.03 10.94 3.18
N SER A 933 -33.74 10.60 3.04
CA SER A 933 -32.83 11.38 2.17
C SER A 933 -33.16 11.23 0.68
N GLN A 934 -33.85 10.16 0.27
CA GLN A 934 -34.15 9.86 -1.15
C GLN A 934 -32.91 9.72 -2.06
N GLU A 935 -31.72 9.65 -1.47
CA GLU A 935 -30.41 9.54 -2.12
C GLU A 935 -29.49 8.63 -1.29
N SER A 936 -28.37 8.22 -1.89
CA SER A 936 -27.28 7.48 -1.23
C SER A 936 -26.18 8.46 -0.76
N VAL A 937 -25.22 7.96 0.04
CA VAL A 937 -23.97 8.66 0.41
C VAL A 937 -22.72 8.06 -0.24
N GLU A 938 -22.89 7.12 -1.16
CA GLU A 938 -21.80 6.51 -1.94
C GLU A 938 -21.19 7.52 -2.92
N GLY A 939 -19.85 7.57 -3.01
CA GLY A 939 -19.13 8.51 -3.88
C GLY A 939 -19.15 9.97 -3.40
N CYS A 940 -19.74 10.22 -2.23
CA CYS A 940 -19.67 11.48 -1.51
C CYS A 940 -18.36 11.56 -0.70
N GLY A 941 -18.15 12.60 0.12
CA GLY A 941 -16.87 12.82 0.82
C GLY A 941 -16.27 14.22 0.64
N TRP A 942 -16.80 14.95 -0.35
CA TRP A 942 -16.31 16.23 -0.88
C TRP A 942 -16.98 17.47 -0.27
N TRP A 943 -17.57 17.35 0.92
CA TRP A 943 -18.16 18.46 1.67
C TRP A 943 -17.10 19.47 2.13
N GLY A 944 -17.56 20.62 2.62
CA GLY A 944 -16.69 21.72 3.07
C GLY A 944 -15.70 21.30 4.15
N ARG A 945 -14.41 21.60 3.94
CA ARG A 945 -13.34 21.38 4.94
C ARG A 945 -12.40 22.56 5.06
N GLY A 946 -11.76 22.65 6.22
CA GLY A 946 -10.84 23.73 6.54
C GLY A 946 -11.56 25.06 6.72
N VAL A 947 -10.77 26.12 6.85
CA VAL A 947 -11.27 27.49 6.94
C VAL A 947 -11.90 27.92 5.60
N ILE A 948 -13.01 28.65 5.63
CA ILE A 948 -13.80 29.04 4.44
C ILE A 948 -14.44 27.85 3.67
N GLN A 949 -14.36 26.60 4.19
CA GLN A 949 -15.12 25.44 3.71
C GLN A 949 -14.84 25.04 2.25
N THR A 950 -13.59 24.65 1.99
CA THR A 950 -13.17 24.12 0.67
C THR A 950 -13.98 22.87 0.32
N THR A 951 -14.69 22.91 -0.82
CA THR A 951 -15.75 21.94 -1.18
C THR A 951 -15.57 21.46 -2.63
N GLY A 952 -15.84 20.18 -2.90
CA GLY A 952 -15.94 19.62 -4.25
C GLY A 952 -14.64 19.08 -4.88
N ARG A 953 -14.75 18.05 -5.73
CA ARG A 953 -13.61 17.27 -6.27
C ARG A 953 -12.53 18.12 -6.96
N GLN A 954 -12.93 19.16 -7.69
CA GLN A 954 -12.01 20.08 -8.35
C GLN A 954 -11.12 20.84 -7.35
N ASN A 955 -11.68 21.33 -6.24
CA ASN A 955 -10.93 22.13 -5.27
C ASN A 955 -9.98 21.26 -4.46
N PHE A 956 -10.46 20.10 -3.96
CA PHE A 956 -9.60 19.12 -3.30
C PHE A 956 -8.50 18.60 -4.23
N GLY A 957 -8.81 18.32 -5.49
CA GLY A 957 -7.83 17.80 -6.44
C GLY A 957 -6.80 18.84 -6.87
N THR A 958 -7.19 20.10 -7.08
CA THR A 958 -6.24 21.19 -7.34
C THR A 958 -5.31 21.39 -6.15
N LEU A 959 -5.85 21.37 -4.92
CA LEU A 959 -5.04 21.43 -3.69
C LEU A 959 -4.07 20.23 -3.62
N ASN A 960 -4.56 19.00 -3.86
CA ASN A 960 -3.75 17.78 -3.87
C ASN A 960 -2.66 17.77 -4.95
N HIS A 961 -2.90 18.41 -6.10
CA HIS A 961 -1.93 18.50 -7.19
C HIS A 961 -0.71 19.35 -6.84
N TYR A 962 -0.92 20.50 -6.21
CA TYR A 962 0.17 21.44 -5.91
C TYR A 962 0.77 21.25 -4.51
N LEU A 963 0.05 20.68 -3.55
CA LEU A 963 0.52 20.52 -2.17
C LEU A 963 0.74 19.07 -1.74
N GLY A 964 -0.03 18.13 -2.29
CA GLY A 964 0.00 16.71 -1.91
C GLY A 964 0.61 15.81 -2.98
N ARG A 965 0.25 14.52 -2.92
CA ARG A 965 0.56 13.56 -3.99
C ARG A 965 -0.36 13.78 -5.17
N SER A 966 0.13 14.48 -6.19
CA SER A 966 -0.63 14.76 -7.41
C SER A 966 -1.34 13.54 -7.99
N HIS A 967 -2.63 13.72 -8.27
CA HIS A 967 -3.50 12.72 -8.91
C HIS A 967 -3.61 12.90 -10.42
N VAL A 968 -3.09 14.01 -10.96
CA VAL A 968 -3.18 14.41 -12.37
C VAL A 968 -2.29 13.52 -13.22
N ASP A 969 -2.77 13.12 -14.40
CA ASP A 969 -2.00 12.33 -15.36
C ASP A 969 -0.81 13.14 -15.91
N PRO A 970 0.45 12.69 -15.75
CA PRO A 970 1.63 13.29 -16.34
C PRO A 970 1.53 13.53 -17.87
N ALA A 971 0.74 12.74 -18.59
CA ALA A 971 0.55 12.95 -20.03
C ALA A 971 -0.40 14.12 -20.36
N THR A 972 -1.07 14.74 -19.37
CA THR A 972 -1.91 15.95 -19.57
C THR A 972 -1.16 17.26 -19.40
N ILE A 973 0.01 17.23 -18.75
CA ILE A 973 0.82 18.41 -18.45
C ILE A 973 1.17 19.20 -19.73
N GLY A 974 0.99 20.52 -19.68
CA GLY A 974 1.20 21.43 -20.80
C GLY A 974 0.09 21.44 -21.86
N LYS A 975 -0.96 20.62 -21.73
CA LYS A 975 -2.14 20.66 -22.60
C LYS A 975 -3.19 21.61 -22.02
N THR A 976 -3.96 22.25 -22.90
CA THR A 976 -5.16 22.98 -22.49
C THR A 976 -6.36 22.04 -22.51
N ILE A 977 -6.97 21.83 -21.35
CA ILE A 977 -8.21 21.06 -21.16
C ILE A 977 -9.26 22.05 -20.67
N ASP A 978 -10.34 22.21 -21.44
CA ASP A 978 -11.47 23.09 -21.12
C ASP A 978 -11.10 24.53 -20.74
N GLY A 979 -10.14 25.10 -21.46
CA GLY A 979 -9.64 26.47 -21.26
C GLY A 979 -8.55 26.60 -20.20
N VAL A 980 -8.30 25.57 -19.39
CA VAL A 980 -7.24 25.53 -18.38
C VAL A 980 -6.02 24.80 -18.93
N THR A 981 -4.86 25.44 -18.94
CA THR A 981 -3.60 24.76 -19.24
C THR A 981 -3.11 24.02 -17.99
N VAL A 982 -2.89 22.71 -18.11
CA VAL A 982 -2.46 21.87 -16.98
C VAL A 982 -0.98 22.13 -16.70
N GLU A 983 -0.67 22.51 -15.47
CA GLU A 983 0.69 22.78 -14.99
C GLU A 983 1.31 21.53 -14.38
N ALA A 984 2.65 21.49 -14.33
CA ALA A 984 3.35 20.41 -13.65
C ALA A 984 3.22 20.56 -12.12
N PRO A 985 3.08 19.45 -11.36
CA PRO A 985 3.11 19.52 -9.91
C PRO A 985 4.53 19.89 -9.43
N PRO A 986 4.70 20.46 -8.23
CA PRO A 986 6.03 20.65 -7.65
C PRO A 986 6.78 19.32 -7.52
N ALA A 987 8.08 19.32 -7.82
CA ALA A 987 8.90 18.10 -7.74
C ALA A 987 9.12 17.61 -6.29
N ASN A 988 8.90 18.49 -5.31
CA ASN A 988 8.99 18.23 -3.88
C ASN A 988 7.86 19.02 -3.18
N PRO A 989 6.61 18.53 -3.25
CA PRO A 989 5.46 19.26 -2.71
C PRO A 989 5.49 19.23 -1.18
N LEU A 990 4.99 20.32 -0.58
CA LEU A 990 5.10 20.61 0.85
C LEU A 990 4.55 19.48 1.74
N TYR A 991 3.44 18.88 1.32
CA TYR A 991 2.73 17.81 2.02
C TYR A 991 2.72 16.53 1.18
N ALA A 992 3.87 16.16 0.62
CA ALA A 992 4.06 14.95 -0.21
C ALA A 992 3.63 13.63 0.46
N ASP A 993 3.48 13.63 1.78
CA ASP A 993 2.95 12.55 2.60
C ASP A 993 1.40 12.47 2.59
N LEU A 994 0.69 13.50 2.12
CA LEU A 994 -0.78 13.53 2.06
C LEU A 994 -1.33 13.23 0.65
N ASP A 995 -2.40 12.43 0.57
CA ASP A 995 -3.24 12.30 -0.64
C ASP A 995 -4.67 12.72 -0.31
N LEU A 996 -4.97 14.00 -0.57
CA LEU A 996 -6.27 14.61 -0.28
C LEU A 996 -7.39 14.14 -1.23
N CYS A 997 -7.05 13.44 -2.32
CA CYS A 997 -8.06 12.78 -3.16
C CYS A 997 -8.47 11.40 -2.62
N SER A 998 -7.54 10.68 -1.98
CA SER A 998 -7.83 9.38 -1.37
C SER A 998 -8.39 9.52 0.06
N ASN A 999 -7.98 10.56 0.80
CA ASN A 999 -8.61 10.94 2.07
C ASN A 999 -8.72 12.47 2.21
N PRO A 1000 -9.84 13.10 1.80
CA PRO A 1000 -10.06 14.53 1.99
C PRO A 1000 -10.19 14.93 3.47
N GLY A 1001 -10.43 13.97 4.38
CA GLY A 1001 -10.51 14.20 5.82
C GLY A 1001 -9.21 14.71 6.46
N LEU A 1002 -8.06 14.48 5.82
CA LEU A 1002 -6.73 14.93 6.26
C LEU A 1002 -6.66 16.45 6.52
N ILE A 1003 -7.47 17.26 5.82
CA ILE A 1003 -7.55 18.71 6.06
C ILE A 1003 -8.00 19.05 7.49
N CYS A 1004 -8.81 18.19 8.11
CA CYS A 1004 -9.37 18.40 9.44
C CYS A 1004 -8.88 17.39 10.49
N SER A 1005 -8.26 16.27 10.08
CA SER A 1005 -7.73 15.25 10.99
C SER A 1005 -6.28 15.44 11.39
N SER A 1006 -5.42 15.94 10.49
CA SER A 1006 -3.97 15.89 10.70
C SER A 1006 -3.54 16.64 11.96
N GLU A 1007 -2.86 15.92 12.86
CA GLU A 1007 -2.23 16.46 14.05
C GLU A 1007 -0.74 16.81 13.81
N GLU A 1008 -0.10 16.24 12.78
CA GLU A 1008 1.25 16.64 12.34
C GLU A 1008 1.21 17.97 11.55
N ASN A 1009 0.27 18.11 10.60
CA ASN A 1009 0.21 19.24 9.64
C ASN A 1009 -1.00 20.17 9.92
N LYS A 1010 -1.17 20.63 11.17
CA LYS A 1010 -2.38 21.34 11.61
C LYS A 1010 -2.74 22.58 10.79
N GLU A 1011 -1.75 23.25 10.24
CA GLU A 1011 -1.91 24.43 9.39
C GLU A 1011 -2.59 24.15 8.04
N ILE A 1012 -2.67 22.89 7.59
CA ILE A 1012 -3.36 22.51 6.34
C ILE A 1012 -4.82 23.00 6.32
N LYS A 1013 -5.48 23.05 7.49
CA LYS A 1013 -6.85 23.56 7.65
C LYS A 1013 -6.97 25.05 7.34
N TRP A 1014 -5.90 25.82 7.53
CA TRP A 1014 -5.81 27.22 7.13
C TRP A 1014 -5.39 27.35 5.67
N ILE A 1015 -4.43 26.54 5.22
CA ILE A 1015 -3.94 26.53 3.84
C ILE A 1015 -5.06 26.25 2.84
N ALA A 1016 -6.00 25.35 3.13
CA ALA A 1016 -7.16 25.10 2.28
C ALA A 1016 -7.94 26.39 1.91
N GLY A 1017 -8.23 27.25 2.90
CA GLY A 1017 -8.91 28.52 2.68
C GLY A 1017 -8.00 29.65 2.17
N LEU A 1018 -6.73 29.67 2.56
CA LEU A 1018 -5.74 30.60 2.01
C LEU A 1018 -5.50 30.32 0.52
N PHE A 1019 -5.51 29.06 0.10
CA PHE A 1019 -5.42 28.64 -1.30
C PHE A 1019 -6.60 29.19 -2.11
N TYR A 1020 -7.83 29.03 -1.62
CA TYR A 1020 -9.01 29.67 -2.22
C TYR A 1020 -8.86 31.20 -2.26
N TRP A 1021 -8.37 31.83 -1.19
CA TRP A 1021 -8.18 33.28 -1.14
C TRP A 1021 -7.20 33.79 -2.20
N VAL A 1022 -6.03 33.16 -2.37
CA VAL A 1022 -5.04 33.61 -3.37
C VAL A 1022 -5.51 33.34 -4.80
N THR A 1023 -6.19 32.23 -5.05
CA THR A 1023 -6.65 31.85 -6.42
C THR A 1023 -7.95 32.51 -6.85
N SER A 1024 -8.84 32.86 -5.92
CA SER A 1024 -10.20 33.33 -6.23
C SER A 1024 -10.51 34.76 -5.77
N VAL A 1025 -9.78 35.30 -4.78
CA VAL A 1025 -10.03 36.65 -4.23
C VAL A 1025 -8.92 37.64 -4.62
N GLN A 1026 -7.65 37.26 -4.49
CA GLN A 1026 -6.53 38.13 -4.88
C GLN A 1026 -6.40 38.21 -6.41
N GLU A 1027 -6.55 37.09 -7.10
CA GLU A 1027 -6.56 36.98 -8.56
C GLU A 1027 -7.97 37.08 -9.19
N TYR A 1028 -8.96 37.63 -8.47
CA TYR A 1028 -10.30 37.85 -9.03
C TYR A 1028 -10.23 38.73 -10.28
N SER A 1029 -10.82 38.23 -11.38
CA SER A 1029 -10.93 38.95 -12.64
C SER A 1029 -12.33 38.78 -13.25
N ASN A 1030 -12.81 39.81 -13.92
CA ASN A 1030 -14.11 39.82 -14.59
C ASN A 1030 -13.98 40.52 -15.95
N GLU A 1031 -13.02 40.07 -16.75
CA GLU A 1031 -12.66 40.70 -18.04
C GLU A 1031 -13.88 40.79 -18.97
N GLY A 1032 -14.19 42.00 -19.43
CA GLY A 1032 -15.38 42.29 -20.27
C GLY A 1032 -16.73 42.28 -19.52
N GLY A 1033 -16.76 41.98 -18.23
CA GLY A 1033 -17.95 41.98 -17.38
C GLY A 1033 -18.16 43.29 -16.61
N GLN A 1034 -19.12 43.27 -15.67
CA GLN A 1034 -19.49 44.44 -14.85
C GLN A 1034 -18.35 44.93 -13.94
N TYR A 1035 -17.47 44.02 -13.50
CA TYR A 1035 -16.44 44.28 -12.49
C TYR A 1035 -15.03 44.27 -13.10
N ALA A 1036 -14.89 44.52 -14.41
CA ALA A 1036 -13.61 44.44 -15.13
C ALA A 1036 -12.50 45.37 -14.60
N ASP A 1037 -12.88 46.51 -13.98
CA ASP A 1037 -11.93 47.45 -13.37
C ASP A 1037 -11.55 47.10 -11.91
N TRP A 1038 -12.20 46.08 -11.31
CA TRP A 1038 -11.92 45.69 -9.93
C TRP A 1038 -10.63 44.89 -9.85
N ASN A 1039 -9.77 45.24 -8.90
CA ASN A 1039 -8.53 44.52 -8.64
C ASN A 1039 -8.17 44.60 -7.15
N TYR A 1040 -7.86 43.44 -6.54
CA TYR A 1040 -7.60 43.32 -5.11
C TYR A 1040 -6.50 44.27 -4.62
N TYR A 1041 -5.37 44.34 -5.34
CA TYR A 1041 -4.22 45.17 -4.97
C TYR A 1041 -4.54 46.67 -5.03
N ASN A 1042 -5.32 47.10 -6.03
CA ASN A 1042 -5.77 48.49 -6.15
C ASN A 1042 -6.76 48.87 -5.03
N GLU A 1043 -7.69 47.98 -4.68
CA GLU A 1043 -8.72 48.27 -3.68
C GLU A 1043 -8.18 48.21 -2.24
N ILE A 1044 -7.30 47.25 -1.89
CA ILE A 1044 -6.62 47.27 -0.58
C ILE A 1044 -5.72 48.51 -0.45
N LYS A 1045 -5.04 48.91 -1.54
CA LYS A 1045 -4.24 50.14 -1.58
C LYS A 1045 -5.10 51.38 -1.35
N LYS A 1046 -6.19 51.52 -2.09
CA LYS A 1046 -7.18 52.61 -1.96
C LYS A 1046 -7.78 52.69 -0.55
N TYR A 1047 -8.03 51.55 0.11
CA TYR A 1047 -8.53 51.52 1.49
C TYR A 1047 -7.49 52.03 2.52
N VAL A 1048 -6.25 51.54 2.44
CA VAL A 1048 -5.17 51.94 3.36
C VAL A 1048 -4.72 53.38 3.11
N ASP A 1049 -4.43 53.74 1.87
CA ASP A 1049 -4.00 55.08 1.46
C ASP A 1049 -5.13 56.12 1.69
N GLY A 1050 -6.40 55.69 1.62
CA GLY A 1050 -7.58 56.48 2.00
C GLY A 1050 -7.75 56.70 3.52
N GLY A 1051 -6.86 56.14 4.34
CA GLY A 1051 -6.83 56.31 5.79
C GLY A 1051 -7.75 55.36 6.55
N LEU A 1052 -7.98 54.15 6.03
CA LEU A 1052 -8.73 53.06 6.69
C LEU A 1052 -10.21 53.43 6.97
N LYS A 1053 -10.92 53.92 5.96
CA LYS A 1053 -12.28 54.47 6.08
C LYS A 1053 -13.31 53.75 5.22
N GLY A 1054 -14.50 53.55 5.78
CA GLY A 1054 -15.64 52.89 5.14
C GLY A 1054 -15.47 51.38 5.02
N THR A 1055 -16.45 50.72 4.41
CA THR A 1055 -16.56 49.26 4.36
C THR A 1055 -16.31 48.65 2.97
N GLN A 1056 -16.22 49.46 1.90
CA GLN A 1056 -16.18 48.96 0.51
C GLN A 1056 -15.22 47.79 0.30
N PHE A 1057 -13.95 47.90 0.70
CA PHE A 1057 -12.97 46.83 0.50
C PHE A 1057 -13.35 45.51 1.21
N ILE A 1058 -13.90 45.56 2.43
CA ILE A 1058 -14.35 44.35 3.13
C ILE A 1058 -15.67 43.82 2.55
N ASP A 1059 -16.55 44.70 2.07
CA ASP A 1059 -17.81 44.32 1.43
C ASP A 1059 -17.56 43.61 0.10
N ASP A 1060 -16.66 44.14 -0.73
CA ASP A 1060 -16.24 43.56 -2.01
C ASP A 1060 -15.69 42.14 -1.83
N VAL A 1061 -14.68 41.94 -0.96
CA VAL A 1061 -14.10 40.60 -0.75
C VAL A 1061 -15.07 39.64 -0.06
N SER A 1062 -15.99 40.14 0.78
CA SER A 1062 -17.08 39.33 1.34
C SER A 1062 -18.06 38.87 0.24
N GLY A 1063 -18.30 39.73 -0.75
CA GLY A 1063 -19.02 39.40 -1.98
C GLY A 1063 -18.35 38.30 -2.78
N ILE A 1064 -17.04 38.40 -3.03
CA ILE A 1064 -16.32 37.38 -3.79
C ILE A 1064 -16.40 36.02 -3.07
N VAL A 1065 -16.10 35.99 -1.76
CA VAL A 1065 -16.11 34.73 -0.98
C VAL A 1065 -17.49 34.10 -0.87
N ASN A 1066 -18.56 34.88 -0.65
CA ASN A 1066 -19.90 34.32 -0.41
C ASN A 1066 -20.76 34.17 -1.66
N ARG A 1067 -20.49 34.94 -2.72
CA ARG A 1067 -21.36 35.11 -3.88
C ARG A 1067 -20.65 35.17 -5.24
N GLY A 1068 -19.31 35.23 -5.27
CA GLY A 1068 -18.52 35.22 -6.51
C GLY A 1068 -18.43 36.56 -7.25
N CYS A 1069 -18.77 37.69 -6.62
CA CYS A 1069 -18.59 39.02 -7.22
C CYS A 1069 -18.27 40.09 -6.17
N PRO A 1070 -17.53 41.17 -6.48
CA PRO A 1070 -17.19 42.23 -5.54
C PRO A 1070 -18.37 43.19 -5.31
N ASP A 1071 -19.46 42.68 -4.74
CA ASP A 1071 -20.63 43.45 -4.32
C ASP A 1071 -21.32 42.75 -3.13
N THR A 1072 -22.05 43.53 -2.33
CA THR A 1072 -22.99 43.04 -1.32
C THR A 1072 -24.22 42.34 -1.92
N VAL A 1073 -24.53 42.60 -3.20
CA VAL A 1073 -25.63 41.96 -3.94
C VAL A 1073 -25.16 41.53 -5.32
N CYS A 1074 -24.88 40.24 -5.48
CA CYS A 1074 -24.55 39.63 -6.78
C CYS A 1074 -25.79 39.04 -7.45
N GLU A 1075 -25.68 38.62 -8.72
CA GLU A 1075 -26.73 37.84 -9.40
C GLU A 1075 -27.08 36.53 -8.68
N SER A 1076 -26.10 35.96 -7.97
CA SER A 1076 -26.23 34.79 -7.10
C SER A 1076 -26.91 35.07 -5.74
N GLY A 1077 -27.20 36.33 -5.40
CA GLY A 1077 -27.95 36.75 -4.21
C GLY A 1077 -27.21 37.75 -3.29
N GLU A 1078 -27.87 38.13 -2.20
CA GLU A 1078 -27.32 39.01 -1.15
C GLU A 1078 -26.26 38.29 -0.30
N VAL A 1079 -25.14 38.95 0.01
CA VAL A 1079 -24.09 38.39 0.86
C VAL A 1079 -24.62 38.09 2.26
N HIS A 1080 -24.40 36.86 2.73
CA HIS A 1080 -24.83 36.42 4.05
C HIS A 1080 -23.98 37.07 5.16
N ASN A 1081 -24.65 37.72 6.12
CA ASN A 1081 -24.06 38.31 7.33
C ASN A 1081 -22.95 39.35 7.07
N VAL A 1082 -23.19 40.28 6.13
CA VAL A 1082 -22.27 41.41 5.82
C VAL A 1082 -21.83 42.17 7.06
N LYS A 1083 -22.77 42.49 7.97
CA LYS A 1083 -22.48 43.32 9.16
C LYS A 1083 -21.58 42.60 10.15
N GLU A 1084 -21.74 41.29 10.28
CA GLU A 1084 -20.92 40.43 11.11
C GLU A 1084 -19.50 40.31 10.51
N ARG A 1085 -19.37 40.19 9.18
CA ARG A 1085 -18.07 40.23 8.48
C ARG A 1085 -17.36 41.57 8.68
N GLN A 1086 -18.07 42.70 8.53
CA GLN A 1086 -17.57 44.04 8.85
C GLN A 1086 -17.11 44.15 10.31
N ALA A 1087 -17.89 43.62 11.26
CA ALA A 1087 -17.55 43.63 12.68
C ALA A 1087 -16.30 42.78 12.99
N ASN A 1088 -16.19 41.58 12.39
CA ASN A 1088 -15.02 40.71 12.51
C ASN A 1088 -13.76 41.39 11.94
N PHE A 1089 -13.86 42.00 10.76
CA PHE A 1089 -12.77 42.76 10.14
C PHE A 1089 -12.25 43.87 11.06
N LYS A 1090 -13.16 44.66 11.64
CA LYS A 1090 -12.82 45.68 12.62
C LYS A 1090 -12.13 45.09 13.85
N LEU A 1091 -12.68 44.00 14.40
CA LEU A 1091 -12.16 43.35 15.59
C LEU A 1091 -10.73 42.87 15.39
N VAL A 1092 -10.44 42.19 14.28
CA VAL A 1092 -9.08 41.71 13.95
C VAL A 1092 -8.12 42.87 13.73
N LEU A 1093 -8.53 43.93 13.01
CA LEU A 1093 -7.70 45.15 12.88
C LEU A 1093 -7.36 45.75 14.25
N GLU A 1094 -8.34 45.88 15.15
CA GLU A 1094 -8.12 46.41 16.50
C GLU A 1094 -7.18 45.51 17.33
N LYS A 1095 -7.29 44.18 17.24
CA LYS A 1095 -6.37 43.24 17.92
C LYS A 1095 -4.95 43.31 17.37
N LEU A 1096 -4.80 43.52 16.06
CA LEU A 1096 -3.50 43.73 15.40
C LEU A 1096 -2.97 45.18 15.58
N GLY A 1097 -3.66 46.03 16.35
CA GLY A 1097 -3.23 47.39 16.70
C GLY A 1097 -3.50 48.44 15.62
N VAL A 1098 -4.36 48.16 14.65
CA VAL A 1098 -4.78 49.05 13.56
C VAL A 1098 -6.15 49.67 13.90
N LYS A 1099 -6.29 50.99 13.72
CA LYS A 1099 -7.54 51.72 14.02
C LYS A 1099 -8.24 52.14 12.74
N ALA A 1100 -9.29 51.41 12.37
CA ALA A 1100 -10.15 51.73 11.23
C ALA A 1100 -11.40 52.53 11.63
N GLN A 1101 -11.94 53.26 10.66
CA GLN A 1101 -13.24 53.96 10.74
C GLN A 1101 -14.19 53.36 9.70
N LEU A 1102 -14.72 52.17 10.00
CA LEU A 1102 -15.81 51.55 9.22
C LEU A 1102 -17.10 52.38 9.35
#